data_AF-A0A8J2RTI3-F1
#
_entry.id   AF-A0A8J2RTI3-F1
#
_cell.length_a   1.000
_cell.length_b   1.000
_cell.length_c   1.000
_cell.angle_alpha   90.00
_cell.angle_beta   90.00
_cell.angle_gamma   90.00
#
_symmetry.space_group_name_H-M   'P 1'
#
loop_
_entity.id
_entity.type
_entity.pdbx_description
1 polymer ?
#
loop_
_entity_poly.entity_id
_entity_poly.type
_entity_poly.pdbx_seq_one_letter_code
_entity_poly.pdbx_strand_id
1 'polypeptide(L)'
;MIEYDSISPEALENLRRDVINDLSDMNTRQQPTWQEREAIRAWGTTDRTRIFKELVSRPPLYHSKCDQCHLHLNAAAARCMTCKKHLCHKCDTGSHLTMPFHRRLLCSSDTLRILQPEQFIDPNGNITIKDVCVPCFVPHMCYNAECEGSMLLIPHLQESIVVVNESGRFLVKAAAFVCDTCNSRTRATIDDYVFSGFFPGSLSPNVTYLFAEEALLLGHHITHKSPGSSKKMYAHSLEEVSTEYGRVCDIKEREWETCRHNIDHQVLERNKIDCPSCGKEPLVRSSDAILKLRRLKSAGKVRYPENERTMEQPQARFGNLVIKSDTEVENFRQRIYNKVPTTKKKQMCGGSAFKAAREDSKEQKKYDETGLVVSSCKHCVVPYAINMFKGESWTHTAFMHNEAMKSNAKFFCYDVVCQYWKWMKKKVAGHFPEYSNLTSEMTGILPIMHKNAHQLPCKILWNPRWTTGIGLTGGEEHEQARKEIKQGTTKLEKLLETHNLVNNDLPLIHKELERKAKAILDQRKTKKTPVDTLRRMLEGLHAHLKTTSISISKEAENSKTRTKLRRVLTEIKRKALETIELINSKDKTLPISYEDFNEGVFPWETVLDRDDTQFPTLSLADKYHIVDCWMLLKRAREEITLSKKEMINYMRFLVDKRSSLQQSKHTGEDEEKFAKGKSVMAVSEVHHLNLKIQMALKIFNLKCNQDFSDFVCETQTNDYEPEFQFDTSYEDNYDSLSESEYSDEETESSSSYSENDESAI
;
A
#
# COMPACT_ATOMS: atom_id res chain seq x y z
N MET A 1 37.84 -2.22 10.62
CA MET A 1 37.98 -1.12 9.65
C MET A 1 38.28 -1.74 8.31
N ILE A 2 37.24 -1.96 7.51
CA ILE A 2 37.36 -2.37 6.11
C ILE A 2 36.92 -1.12 5.35
N GLU A 3 37.85 -0.50 4.65
CA GLU A 3 37.58 0.64 3.77
C GLU A 3 36.63 0.16 2.65
N TYR A 4 35.51 0.85 2.49
CA TYR A 4 34.61 0.64 1.38
C TYR A 4 35.27 1.24 0.13
N ASP A 5 35.61 0.40 -0.85
CA ASP A 5 36.06 0.86 -2.17
C ASP A 5 34.98 1.76 -2.79
N SER A 6 35.31 3.04 -2.91
CA SER A 6 34.56 4.02 -3.66
C SER A 6 34.61 3.66 -5.15
N ILE A 7 33.45 3.64 -5.81
CA ILE A 7 33.38 3.47 -7.27
C ILE A 7 34.22 4.57 -7.92
N SER A 8 35.16 4.20 -8.79
CA SER A 8 36.04 5.17 -9.42
C SER A 8 35.23 6.15 -10.29
N PRO A 9 35.56 7.46 -10.27
CA PRO A 9 34.92 8.46 -11.13
C PRO A 9 34.91 8.09 -12.62
N GLU A 10 35.91 7.34 -13.06
CA GLU A 10 36.10 6.90 -14.44
C GLU A 10 35.10 5.83 -14.88
N ALA A 11 34.76 4.88 -13.99
CA ALA A 11 33.73 3.87 -14.25
C ALA A 11 32.33 4.50 -14.37
N LEU A 12 32.08 5.59 -13.63
CA LEU A 12 30.83 6.35 -13.66
C LEU A 12 30.69 7.18 -14.94
N GLU A 13 31.78 7.76 -15.44
CA GLU A 13 31.77 8.57 -16.67
C GLU A 13 31.66 7.71 -17.94
N ASN A 14 32.22 6.50 -17.96
CA ASN A 14 32.01 5.54 -19.06
C ASN A 14 30.53 5.11 -19.14
N LEU A 15 29.92 4.81 -17.99
CA LEU A 15 28.48 4.49 -17.91
C LEU A 15 27.61 5.65 -18.42
N ARG A 16 27.99 6.89 -18.14
CA ARG A 16 27.26 8.09 -18.61
C ARG A 16 27.27 8.20 -20.14
N ARG A 17 28.39 7.90 -20.78
CA ARG A 17 28.57 8.02 -22.24
C ARG A 17 27.71 7.01 -23.00
N ASP A 18 27.70 5.76 -22.53
CA ASP A 18 26.91 4.69 -23.14
C ASP A 18 25.40 5.00 -23.06
N VAL A 19 24.97 5.57 -21.94
CA VAL A 19 23.56 5.92 -21.66
C VAL A 19 23.06 7.11 -22.47
N ILE A 20 23.90 8.12 -22.73
CA ILE A 20 23.50 9.29 -23.54
C ILE A 20 23.21 8.86 -24.99
N ASN A 21 24.00 7.92 -25.51
CA ASN A 21 23.82 7.39 -26.86
C ASN A 21 22.52 6.59 -27.00
N ASP A 22 22.11 5.84 -25.97
CA ASP A 22 20.85 5.08 -25.98
C ASP A 22 19.59 5.99 -25.89
N LEU A 23 19.73 7.19 -25.32
CA LEU A 23 18.61 8.11 -25.06
C LEU A 23 18.24 8.99 -26.26
N SER A 24 19.16 9.26 -27.19
CA SER A 24 18.86 10.03 -28.41
C SER A 24 17.84 9.34 -29.32
N ASP A 25 17.62 8.04 -29.15
CA ASP A 25 16.74 7.23 -29.99
C ASP A 25 15.28 7.16 -29.50
N MET A 26 14.96 7.63 -28.29
CA MET A 26 13.61 7.50 -27.71
C MET A 26 12.78 8.79 -27.78
N ASN A 27 12.08 9.01 -28.90
CA ASN A 27 11.09 10.09 -29.07
C ASN A 27 9.85 9.90 -28.15
N THR A 28 9.65 10.81 -27.18
CA THR A 28 8.43 10.86 -26.34
C THR A 28 7.27 11.60 -27.04
N ARG A 29 6.10 10.97 -27.17
CA ARG A 29 4.86 11.60 -27.67
C ARG A 29 4.32 12.63 -26.67
N GLN A 30 3.97 13.83 -27.16
CA GLN A 30 3.29 14.87 -26.39
C GLN A 30 1.80 14.53 -26.14
N GLN A 31 1.24 15.06 -25.06
CA GLN A 31 -0.19 14.89 -24.72
C GLN A 31 -1.08 15.70 -25.67
N PRO A 32 -2.25 15.17 -26.07
CA PRO A 32 -3.18 15.89 -26.93
C PRO A 32 -3.84 17.06 -26.20
N THR A 33 -3.99 18.16 -26.94
CA THR A 33 -4.64 19.41 -26.57
C THR A 33 -6.13 19.21 -26.29
N TRP A 34 -6.76 20.19 -25.63
CA TRP A 34 -8.18 20.14 -25.28
C TRP A 34 -9.10 20.11 -26.52
N GLN A 35 -8.72 20.85 -27.58
CA GLN A 35 -9.43 20.86 -28.86
C GLN A 35 -9.39 19.49 -29.56
N GLU A 36 -8.24 18.79 -29.51
CA GLU A 36 -8.15 17.41 -30.02
C GLU A 36 -9.04 16.45 -29.22
N ARG A 37 -9.19 16.66 -27.91
CA ARG A 37 -10.09 15.84 -27.07
C ARG A 37 -11.56 16.09 -27.39
N GLU A 38 -11.97 17.33 -27.67
CA GLU A 38 -13.33 17.64 -28.14
C GLU A 38 -13.61 17.07 -29.52
N ALA A 39 -12.65 17.17 -30.45
CA ALA A 39 -12.77 16.57 -31.77
C ALA A 39 -12.93 15.03 -31.68
N ILE A 40 -12.17 14.35 -30.82
CA ILE A 40 -12.33 12.91 -30.54
C ILE A 40 -13.71 12.59 -29.95
N ARG A 41 -14.25 13.46 -29.09
CA ARG A 41 -15.56 13.27 -28.47
C ARG A 41 -16.69 13.39 -29.49
N ALA A 42 -16.64 14.39 -30.37
CA ALA A 42 -17.58 14.57 -31.48
C ALA A 42 -17.49 13.41 -32.50
N TRP A 43 -16.27 12.95 -32.79
CA TRP A 43 -16.00 11.79 -33.64
C TRP A 43 -16.57 10.49 -33.05
N GLY A 44 -16.48 10.30 -31.73
CA GLY A 44 -16.95 9.11 -31.02
C GLY A 44 -18.46 8.86 -31.09
N THR A 45 -19.30 9.89 -31.30
CA THR A 45 -20.77 9.75 -31.35
C THR A 45 -21.27 9.02 -32.59
N THR A 46 -20.75 9.34 -33.77
CA THR A 46 -21.14 8.73 -35.05
C THR A 46 -20.59 7.31 -35.19
N ASP A 47 -19.38 7.09 -34.66
CA ASP A 47 -18.65 5.84 -34.79
C ASP A 47 -19.06 4.76 -33.81
N ARG A 48 -19.63 5.09 -32.64
CA ARG A 48 -20.19 4.08 -31.72
C ARG A 48 -21.26 3.23 -32.39
N THR A 49 -22.15 3.84 -33.18
CA THR A 49 -23.17 3.13 -33.94
C THR A 49 -22.56 2.28 -35.04
N ARG A 50 -21.49 2.76 -35.70
CA ARG A 50 -20.72 1.96 -36.66
C ARG A 50 -20.04 0.77 -36.00
N ILE A 51 -19.36 0.96 -34.87
CA ILE A 51 -18.70 -0.11 -34.09
C ILE A 51 -19.72 -1.14 -33.62
N PHE A 52 -20.89 -0.72 -33.14
CA PHE A 52 -21.97 -1.64 -32.78
C PHE A 52 -22.50 -2.40 -34.00
N LYS A 53 -22.79 -1.71 -35.11
CA LYS A 53 -23.18 -2.34 -36.37
C LYS A 53 -22.14 -3.35 -36.81
N GLU A 54 -20.85 -3.00 -36.83
CA GLU A 54 -19.75 -3.90 -37.19
C GLU A 54 -19.59 -5.07 -36.22
N LEU A 55 -19.83 -4.86 -34.92
CA LEU A 55 -19.76 -5.90 -33.90
C LEU A 55 -20.88 -6.94 -34.08
N VAL A 56 -22.10 -6.49 -34.39
CA VAL A 56 -23.29 -7.33 -34.61
C VAL A 56 -23.29 -7.95 -36.01
N SER A 57 -22.80 -7.22 -37.01
CA SER A 57 -22.80 -7.64 -38.41
C SER A 57 -21.63 -8.56 -38.76
N ARG A 58 -20.80 -8.98 -37.78
CA ARG A 58 -19.76 -10.01 -37.96
C ARG A 58 -20.43 -11.31 -38.41
N PRO A 59 -20.50 -11.64 -39.72
CA PRO A 59 -21.06 -12.92 -40.13
C PRO A 59 -20.07 -13.99 -39.66
N PRO A 60 -20.49 -15.23 -39.43
CA PRO A 60 -19.57 -16.21 -38.88
C PRO A 60 -18.48 -16.56 -39.92
N LEU A 61 -18.77 -16.62 -41.23
CA LEU A 61 -17.78 -16.80 -42.30
C LEU A 61 -17.78 -15.65 -43.33
N TYR A 62 -16.82 -14.72 -43.19
CA TYR A 62 -16.53 -13.70 -44.22
C TYR A 62 -15.38 -14.12 -45.15
N HIS A 63 -14.52 -15.03 -44.70
CA HIS A 63 -13.30 -15.44 -45.40
C HIS A 63 -13.56 -16.72 -46.19
N SER A 64 -13.42 -16.64 -47.51
CA SER A 64 -13.59 -17.80 -48.39
C SER A 64 -12.41 -18.76 -48.36
N LYS A 65 -11.29 -18.39 -47.72
CA LYS A 65 -10.05 -19.16 -47.67
C LYS A 65 -9.46 -19.19 -46.27
N CYS A 66 -8.77 -20.29 -45.95
CA CYS A 66 -7.98 -20.42 -44.73
C CYS A 66 -6.78 -19.47 -44.75
N ASP A 67 -6.54 -18.75 -43.65
CA ASP A 67 -5.43 -17.80 -43.53
C ASP A 67 -4.04 -18.47 -43.48
N GLN A 68 -3.97 -19.79 -43.35
CA GLN A 68 -2.73 -20.55 -43.22
C GLN A 68 -2.40 -21.42 -44.43
N CYS A 69 -3.37 -22.18 -44.96
CA CYS A 69 -3.16 -23.04 -46.13
C CYS A 69 -3.89 -22.57 -47.40
N HIS A 70 -4.62 -21.47 -47.33
CA HIS A 70 -5.39 -20.87 -48.44
C HIS A 70 -6.47 -21.78 -49.06
N LEU A 71 -6.76 -22.94 -48.44
CA LEU A 71 -7.85 -23.83 -48.82
C LEU A 71 -9.20 -23.12 -48.68
N HIS A 72 -10.11 -23.34 -49.62
CA HIS A 72 -11.46 -22.77 -49.55
C HIS A 72 -12.25 -23.31 -48.35
N LEU A 73 -12.88 -22.40 -47.61
CA LEU A 73 -13.69 -22.67 -46.42
C LEU A 73 -15.16 -22.77 -46.85
N ASN A 74 -15.62 -23.98 -47.20
CA ASN A 74 -16.90 -24.15 -47.90
C ASN A 74 -18.14 -24.24 -46.99
N ALA A 75 -17.99 -24.67 -45.72
CA ALA A 75 -19.14 -24.94 -44.84
C ALA A 75 -18.94 -24.45 -43.40
N ALA A 76 -17.73 -24.59 -42.86
CA ALA A 76 -17.38 -24.13 -41.53
C ALA A 76 -15.90 -23.78 -41.43
N ALA A 77 -15.56 -22.91 -40.47
CA ALA A 77 -14.20 -22.53 -40.15
C ALA A 77 -14.03 -22.35 -38.65
N ALA A 78 -12.81 -22.60 -38.17
CA ALA A 78 -12.41 -22.25 -36.82
C ALA A 78 -11.81 -20.85 -36.85
N ARG A 79 -12.50 -19.86 -36.26
CA ARG A 79 -11.99 -18.51 -36.08
C ARG A 79 -11.31 -18.40 -34.73
N CYS A 80 -10.00 -18.20 -34.74
CA CYS A 80 -9.23 -17.96 -33.53
C CYS A 80 -9.17 -16.46 -33.22
N MET A 81 -9.76 -16.08 -32.09
CA MET A 81 -9.77 -14.70 -31.59
C MET A 81 -8.44 -14.29 -30.95
N THR A 82 -7.58 -15.24 -30.61
CA THR A 82 -6.21 -14.96 -30.13
C THR A 82 -5.27 -14.71 -31.31
N CYS A 83 -5.18 -15.64 -32.25
CA CYS A 83 -4.36 -15.51 -33.47
C CYS A 83 -4.90 -14.49 -34.49
N LYS A 84 -6.17 -14.10 -34.38
CA LYS A 84 -6.90 -13.29 -35.37
C LYS A 84 -6.96 -13.94 -36.77
N LYS A 85 -7.11 -15.28 -36.82
CA LYS A 85 -7.10 -16.09 -38.06
C LYS A 85 -8.36 -16.95 -38.22
N HIS A 86 -8.77 -17.19 -39.47
CA HIS A 86 -9.77 -18.16 -39.90
C HIS A 86 -9.06 -19.41 -40.46
N LEU A 87 -9.31 -20.55 -39.83
CA LEU A 87 -8.59 -21.79 -40.11
C LEU A 87 -9.53 -22.87 -40.61
N CYS A 88 -9.05 -23.67 -41.57
CA CYS A 88 -9.68 -24.94 -41.91
C CYS A 88 -9.42 -25.98 -40.80
N HIS A 89 -10.16 -27.08 -40.84
CA HIS A 89 -10.07 -28.14 -39.83
C HIS A 89 -8.65 -28.68 -39.58
N LYS A 90 -7.81 -28.80 -40.63
CA LYS A 90 -6.42 -29.25 -40.51
C LYS A 90 -5.54 -28.22 -39.82
N CYS A 91 -5.66 -26.95 -40.21
CA CYS A 91 -4.84 -25.86 -39.66
C CYS A 91 -5.24 -25.53 -38.21
N ASP A 92 -6.53 -25.63 -37.90
CA ASP A 92 -7.04 -25.52 -36.52
C ASP A 92 -6.47 -26.63 -35.64
N THR A 93 -6.58 -27.88 -36.07
CA THR A 93 -5.98 -29.02 -35.36
C THR A 93 -4.48 -28.82 -35.17
N GLY A 94 -3.73 -28.52 -36.23
CA GLY A 94 -2.28 -28.42 -36.17
C GLY A 94 -1.76 -27.31 -35.25
N SER A 95 -2.47 -26.18 -35.19
CA SER A 95 -2.03 -25.03 -34.40
C SER A 95 -2.55 -25.05 -32.96
N HIS A 96 -3.78 -25.52 -32.75
CA HIS A 96 -4.44 -25.39 -31.45
C HIS A 96 -4.37 -26.62 -30.55
N LEU A 97 -3.80 -27.73 -31.03
CA LEU A 97 -3.35 -28.82 -30.14
C LEU A 97 -2.17 -28.37 -29.26
N THR A 98 -1.27 -27.53 -29.78
CA THR A 98 -0.14 -26.97 -29.02
C THR A 98 -0.46 -25.62 -28.36
N MET A 99 -1.58 -24.99 -28.74
CA MET A 99 -2.07 -23.72 -28.19
C MET A 99 -3.51 -23.87 -27.67
N PRO A 100 -3.75 -24.70 -26.64
CA PRO A 100 -5.08 -25.10 -26.19
C PRO A 100 -5.94 -23.96 -25.62
N PHE A 101 -5.30 -22.89 -25.15
CA PHE A 101 -5.97 -21.80 -24.45
C PHE A 101 -6.47 -20.68 -25.37
N HIS A 102 -6.25 -20.81 -26.66
CA HIS A 102 -6.74 -19.84 -27.63
C HIS A 102 -8.27 -19.80 -27.66
N ARG A 103 -8.82 -18.58 -27.68
CA ARG A 103 -10.27 -18.41 -27.80
C ARG A 103 -10.68 -18.70 -29.24
N ARG A 104 -11.39 -19.81 -29.44
CA ARG A 104 -11.81 -20.28 -30.76
C ARG A 104 -13.32 -20.25 -30.89
N LEU A 105 -13.76 -19.91 -32.09
CA LEU A 105 -15.17 -19.87 -32.47
C LEU A 105 -15.36 -20.81 -33.68
N LEU A 106 -16.33 -21.71 -33.59
CA LEU A 106 -16.90 -22.33 -34.76
C LEU A 106 -17.75 -21.29 -35.47
N CYS A 107 -17.45 -21.11 -36.74
CA CYS A 107 -18.13 -20.21 -37.65
C CYS A 107 -18.72 -21.03 -38.80
N SER A 108 -20.02 -20.93 -39.05
CA SER A 108 -20.71 -21.41 -40.26
C SER A 108 -21.59 -20.28 -40.85
N SER A 109 -22.46 -20.53 -41.83
CA SER A 109 -23.43 -19.51 -42.26
C SER A 109 -24.43 -19.15 -41.15
N ASP A 110 -24.72 -20.10 -40.25
CA ASP A 110 -25.86 -20.03 -39.33
C ASP A 110 -25.44 -20.15 -37.86
N THR A 111 -24.18 -20.50 -37.60
CA THR A 111 -23.68 -20.82 -36.26
C THR A 111 -22.44 -20.00 -35.93
N LEU A 112 -22.47 -19.35 -34.78
CA LEU A 112 -21.30 -18.78 -34.11
C LEU A 112 -21.25 -19.35 -32.69
N ARG A 113 -20.37 -20.32 -32.46
CA ARG A 113 -20.29 -21.04 -31.18
C ARG A 113 -18.87 -21.04 -30.64
N ILE A 114 -18.71 -20.81 -29.34
CA ILE A 114 -17.41 -20.96 -28.67
C ILE A 114 -17.02 -22.44 -28.65
N LEU A 115 -15.81 -22.74 -29.13
CA LEU A 115 -15.22 -24.07 -29.07
C LEU A 115 -14.45 -24.24 -27.76
N GLN A 116 -14.74 -25.33 -27.04
CA GLN A 116 -13.92 -25.75 -25.89
C GLN A 116 -12.54 -26.25 -26.36
N PRO A 117 -11.53 -26.33 -25.48
CA PRO A 117 -10.18 -26.77 -25.85
C PRO A 117 -10.15 -28.11 -26.59
N GLU A 118 -10.94 -29.07 -26.14
CA GLU A 118 -11.07 -30.42 -26.71
C GLU A 118 -11.92 -30.47 -28.00
N GLN A 119 -12.63 -29.40 -28.34
CA GLN A 119 -13.51 -29.35 -29.49
C GLN A 119 -12.77 -28.85 -30.74
N PHE A 120 -12.80 -29.64 -31.81
CA PHE A 120 -12.25 -29.33 -33.12
C PHE A 120 -13.28 -29.55 -34.20
N ILE A 121 -13.14 -28.88 -35.33
CA ILE A 121 -14.03 -29.10 -36.47
C ILE A 121 -13.49 -30.24 -37.36
N ASP A 122 -14.38 -31.02 -37.97
CA ASP A 122 -14.05 -31.98 -39.03
C ASP A 122 -14.13 -31.32 -40.43
N PRO A 123 -13.84 -32.04 -41.54
CA PRO A 123 -13.98 -31.48 -42.90
C PRO A 123 -15.39 -31.00 -43.24
N ASN A 124 -16.42 -31.52 -42.57
CA ASN A 124 -17.82 -31.21 -42.79
C ASN A 124 -18.33 -30.09 -41.85
N GLY A 125 -17.49 -29.61 -40.93
CA GLY A 125 -17.85 -28.59 -39.95
C GLY A 125 -18.50 -29.11 -38.67
N ASN A 126 -18.55 -30.43 -38.46
CA ASN A 126 -19.05 -31.02 -37.22
C ASN A 126 -18.00 -30.93 -36.11
N ILE A 127 -18.46 -30.84 -34.86
CA ILE A 127 -17.59 -30.83 -33.69
C ILE A 127 -17.13 -32.26 -33.41
N THR A 128 -15.81 -32.43 -33.31
CA THR A 128 -15.10 -33.63 -32.90
C THR A 128 -14.35 -33.35 -31.60
N ILE A 129 -14.29 -34.36 -30.73
CA ILE A 129 -13.57 -34.26 -29.46
C ILE A 129 -12.18 -34.86 -29.63
N LYS A 130 -11.14 -34.13 -29.19
CA LYS A 130 -9.75 -34.60 -29.15
C LYS A 130 -9.19 -34.38 -27.76
N ASP A 131 -8.40 -35.33 -27.28
CA ASP A 131 -7.71 -35.19 -26.01
C ASP A 131 -6.56 -34.18 -26.16
N VAL A 132 -6.70 -33.04 -25.48
CA VAL A 132 -5.69 -31.99 -25.45
C VAL A 132 -5.04 -31.98 -24.07
N CYS A 133 -3.72 -31.95 -24.02
CA CYS A 133 -2.96 -32.01 -22.78
C CYS A 133 -1.99 -30.84 -22.64
N VAL A 134 -1.50 -30.65 -21.41
CA VAL A 134 -0.42 -29.73 -21.04
C VAL A 134 0.67 -30.52 -20.35
N PRO A 135 1.97 -30.22 -20.54
CA PRO A 135 2.52 -28.95 -21.03
C PRO A 135 2.66 -28.84 -22.56
N CYS A 136 2.77 -27.61 -23.08
CA CYS A 136 2.85 -27.34 -24.52
C CYS A 136 4.27 -27.44 -25.12
N PHE A 137 5.24 -27.96 -24.36
CA PHE A 137 6.58 -28.27 -24.86
C PHE A 137 6.81 -29.78 -24.84
N VAL A 138 7.77 -30.20 -25.66
CA VAL A 138 8.21 -31.58 -25.74
C VAL A 138 9.69 -31.60 -25.37
N PRO A 139 10.12 -32.36 -24.34
CA PRO A 139 11.53 -32.50 -24.04
C PRO A 139 12.31 -32.97 -25.26
N HIS A 140 13.44 -32.31 -25.56
CA HIS A 140 14.23 -32.62 -26.75
C HIS A 140 14.99 -33.96 -26.66
N MET A 141 15.21 -34.47 -25.45
CA MET A 141 15.95 -35.71 -25.21
C MET A 141 15.14 -36.68 -24.37
N CYS A 142 15.41 -37.97 -24.57
CA CYS A 142 14.89 -39.03 -23.72
C CYS A 142 15.33 -38.84 -22.27
N TYR A 143 14.44 -39.18 -21.32
CA TYR A 143 14.81 -39.25 -19.90
C TYR A 143 15.78 -40.40 -19.59
N ASN A 144 15.92 -41.37 -20.50
CA ASN A 144 16.99 -42.37 -20.43
C ASN A 144 18.27 -41.77 -21.03
N ALA A 145 19.29 -41.59 -20.19
CA ALA A 145 20.57 -40.99 -20.58
C ALA A 145 21.32 -41.77 -21.68
N GLU A 146 21.01 -43.06 -21.86
CA GLU A 146 21.61 -43.92 -22.90
C GLU A 146 20.83 -43.90 -24.22
N CYS A 147 19.75 -43.11 -24.33
CA CYS A 147 18.87 -43.06 -25.48
C CYS A 147 18.90 -41.66 -26.13
N GLU A 148 19.29 -41.60 -27.40
CA GLU A 148 19.28 -40.37 -28.21
C GLU A 148 17.93 -40.10 -28.89
N GLY A 149 16.89 -40.87 -28.54
CA GLY A 149 15.55 -40.73 -29.11
C GLY A 149 14.84 -39.44 -28.70
N SER A 150 13.96 -38.95 -29.57
CA SER A 150 13.14 -37.78 -29.30
C SER A 150 11.90 -38.15 -28.50
N MET A 151 11.38 -37.20 -27.70
CA MET A 151 10.13 -37.40 -26.97
C MET A 151 8.93 -36.95 -27.82
N LEU A 152 7.78 -37.54 -27.53
CA LEU A 152 6.47 -37.17 -28.07
C LEU A 152 5.52 -36.91 -26.92
N LEU A 153 4.74 -35.83 -27.01
CA LEU A 153 3.71 -35.49 -26.05
C LEU A 153 2.43 -36.30 -26.33
N ILE A 154 1.96 -37.03 -25.32
CA ILE A 154 0.70 -37.77 -25.39
C ILE A 154 -0.22 -37.41 -24.21
N PRO A 155 -1.55 -37.36 -24.41
CA PRO A 155 -2.50 -37.15 -23.34
C PRO A 155 -2.58 -38.38 -22.42
N HIS A 156 -2.69 -38.14 -21.12
CA HIS A 156 -2.99 -39.16 -20.13
C HIS A 156 -4.51 -39.34 -20.03
N LEU A 157 -5.03 -40.38 -20.69
CA LEU A 157 -6.48 -40.56 -20.90
C LEU A 157 -7.31 -40.57 -19.60
N GLN A 158 -6.75 -41.08 -18.51
CA GLN A 158 -7.44 -41.24 -17.23
C GLN A 158 -7.34 -40.02 -16.30
N GLU A 159 -6.56 -38.99 -16.64
CA GLU A 159 -6.29 -37.87 -15.74
C GLU A 159 -6.55 -36.53 -16.42
N SER A 160 -7.36 -35.72 -15.75
CA SER A 160 -7.64 -34.35 -16.17
C SER A 160 -7.05 -33.36 -15.18
N ILE A 161 -6.55 -32.25 -15.70
CA ILE A 161 -5.97 -31.14 -14.95
C ILE A 161 -6.77 -29.89 -15.26
N VAL A 162 -6.99 -29.09 -14.23
CA VAL A 162 -7.55 -27.75 -14.34
C VAL A 162 -6.42 -26.76 -14.56
N VAL A 163 -6.52 -25.90 -15.56
CA VAL A 163 -5.56 -24.80 -15.80
C VAL A 163 -6.31 -23.48 -15.77
N VAL A 164 -5.81 -22.50 -15.02
CA VAL A 164 -6.36 -21.13 -14.95
C VAL A 164 -5.37 -20.15 -15.56
N ASN A 165 -5.83 -19.32 -16.50
CA ASN A 165 -5.08 -18.17 -17.01
C ASN A 165 -5.96 -16.91 -17.05
N GLU A 166 -5.50 -15.84 -17.70
CA GLU A 166 -6.24 -14.55 -17.82
C GLU A 166 -7.53 -14.68 -18.61
N SER A 167 -7.63 -15.72 -19.42
CA SER A 167 -8.84 -16.11 -20.13
C SER A 167 -9.70 -17.08 -19.32
N GLY A 168 -9.47 -17.29 -18.01
CA GLY A 168 -10.32 -18.10 -17.12
C GLY A 168 -9.85 -19.55 -16.94
N ARG A 169 -10.78 -20.43 -16.52
CA ARG A 169 -10.54 -21.84 -16.16
C ARG A 169 -10.73 -22.77 -17.35
N PHE A 170 -9.82 -23.72 -17.53
CA PHE A 170 -9.82 -24.74 -18.57
C PHE A 170 -9.69 -26.13 -17.95
N LEU A 171 -10.33 -27.13 -18.56
CA LEU A 171 -10.18 -28.54 -18.21
C LEU A 171 -9.49 -29.23 -19.38
N VAL A 172 -8.31 -29.79 -19.14
CA VAL A 172 -7.48 -30.47 -20.15
C VAL A 172 -6.96 -31.79 -19.58
N LYS A 173 -6.32 -32.63 -20.39
CA LYS A 173 -5.68 -33.86 -19.92
C LYS A 173 -4.30 -33.59 -19.32
N ALA A 174 -3.89 -34.40 -18.35
CA ALA A 174 -2.49 -34.46 -17.96
C ALA A 174 -1.65 -34.97 -19.14
N ALA A 175 -0.37 -34.66 -19.17
CA ALA A 175 0.54 -35.15 -20.20
C ALA A 175 1.43 -36.30 -19.73
N ALA A 176 1.83 -37.13 -20.69
CA ALA A 176 2.98 -38.00 -20.60
C ALA A 176 3.86 -37.81 -21.84
N PHE A 177 5.14 -38.10 -21.69
CA PHE A 177 6.13 -38.10 -22.75
C PHE A 177 6.47 -39.55 -23.12
N VAL A 178 6.49 -39.86 -24.40
CA VAL A 178 6.91 -41.17 -24.92
C VAL A 178 8.12 -41.00 -25.83
N CYS A 179 9.18 -41.77 -25.61
CA CYS A 179 10.33 -41.77 -26.49
C CYS A 179 10.03 -42.55 -27.78
N ASP A 180 10.36 -41.97 -28.93
CA ASP A 180 10.19 -42.61 -30.25
C ASP A 180 11.09 -43.83 -30.49
N THR A 181 12.21 -43.92 -29.75
CA THR A 181 13.25 -44.93 -29.96
C THR A 181 13.16 -46.06 -28.95
N CYS A 182 13.13 -45.75 -27.64
CA CYS A 182 13.08 -46.76 -26.58
C CYS A 182 11.68 -47.02 -26.02
N ASN A 183 10.65 -46.30 -26.50
CA ASN A 183 9.26 -46.40 -26.03
C ASN A 183 9.06 -46.17 -24.52
N SER A 184 10.04 -45.59 -23.82
CA SER A 184 9.90 -45.22 -22.41
C SER A 184 8.80 -44.18 -22.25
N ARG A 185 7.92 -44.39 -21.28
CA ARG A 185 6.83 -43.46 -20.95
C ARG A 185 7.07 -42.78 -19.60
N THR A 186 7.12 -41.46 -19.61
CA THR A 186 7.33 -40.64 -18.40
C THR A 186 6.16 -39.68 -18.22
N ARG A 187 5.59 -39.58 -17.03
CA ARG A 187 4.51 -38.62 -16.73
C ARG A 187 5.08 -37.22 -16.57
N ALA A 188 4.35 -36.20 -17.02
CA ALA A 188 4.74 -34.82 -16.76
C ALA A 188 4.77 -34.53 -15.25
N THR A 189 5.86 -33.93 -14.81
CA THR A 189 6.16 -33.61 -13.41
C THR A 189 5.82 -32.16 -13.08
N ILE A 190 5.90 -31.78 -11.80
CA ILE A 190 5.77 -30.38 -11.38
C ILE A 190 6.80 -29.50 -12.08
N ASP A 191 8.02 -29.99 -12.25
CA ASP A 191 9.11 -29.24 -12.89
C ASP A 191 8.80 -28.92 -14.35
N ASP A 192 8.19 -29.87 -15.07
CA ASP A 192 7.75 -29.66 -16.46
C ASP A 192 6.66 -28.57 -16.54
N TYR A 193 5.70 -28.58 -15.61
CA TYR A 193 4.67 -27.54 -15.56
C TYR A 193 5.25 -26.16 -15.23
N VAL A 194 6.11 -26.06 -14.21
CA VAL A 194 6.75 -24.80 -13.81
C VAL A 194 7.62 -24.25 -14.94
N PHE A 195 8.38 -25.10 -15.61
CA PHE A 195 9.18 -24.72 -16.78
C PHE A 195 8.31 -24.20 -17.94
N SER A 196 7.06 -24.63 -18.02
CA SER A 196 6.07 -24.18 -19.02
C SER A 196 5.32 -22.90 -18.63
N GLY A 197 5.66 -22.27 -17.51
CA GLY A 197 4.93 -21.11 -16.98
C GLY A 197 3.64 -21.47 -16.23
N PHE A 198 3.46 -22.73 -15.82
CA PHE A 198 2.31 -23.18 -15.02
C PHE A 198 2.69 -23.55 -13.59
N PHE A 199 2.08 -22.86 -12.62
CA PHE A 199 2.31 -23.08 -11.20
C PHE A 199 1.22 -23.95 -10.57
N PRO A 200 1.56 -24.94 -9.74
CA PRO A 200 0.58 -25.79 -9.08
C PRO A 200 -0.23 -25.02 -8.04
N GLY A 201 -1.55 -25.24 -8.01
CA GLY A 201 -2.46 -24.69 -7.00
C GLY A 201 -2.27 -25.31 -5.61
N SER A 202 -1.66 -26.49 -5.53
CA SER A 202 -1.32 -27.19 -4.29
C SER A 202 -0.09 -28.09 -4.49
N LEU A 203 0.71 -28.24 -3.43
CA LEU A 203 1.83 -29.18 -3.38
C LEU A 203 1.30 -30.61 -3.14
N SER A 204 0.97 -31.30 -4.23
CA SER A 204 0.50 -32.69 -4.25
C SER A 204 1.32 -33.48 -5.27
N PRO A 205 1.67 -34.75 -5.02
CA PRO A 205 2.30 -35.62 -6.03
C PRO A 205 1.46 -35.75 -7.30
N ASN A 206 0.13 -35.61 -7.17
CA ASN A 206 -0.81 -35.55 -8.28
C ASN A 206 -1.27 -34.10 -8.48
N VAL A 207 -0.71 -33.44 -9.49
CA VAL A 207 -1.08 -32.08 -9.88
C VAL A 207 -2.45 -32.12 -10.56
N THR A 208 -3.46 -31.56 -9.93
CA THR A 208 -4.83 -31.47 -10.49
C THR A 208 -5.22 -30.05 -10.87
N TYR A 209 -4.43 -29.06 -10.46
CA TYR A 209 -4.74 -27.64 -10.62
C TYR A 209 -3.47 -26.83 -10.89
N LEU A 210 -3.51 -26.04 -11.95
CA LEU A 210 -2.41 -25.22 -12.46
C LEU A 210 -2.88 -23.78 -12.71
N PHE A 211 -1.95 -22.83 -12.57
CA PHE A 211 -2.15 -21.42 -12.85
C PHE A 211 -1.07 -20.92 -13.80
N ALA A 212 -1.44 -20.22 -14.87
CA ALA A 212 -0.49 -19.51 -15.72
C ALA A 212 0.18 -18.38 -14.94
N GLU A 213 1.50 -18.28 -15.04
CA GLU A 213 2.31 -17.28 -14.34
C GLU A 213 1.83 -15.84 -14.62
N GLU A 214 1.41 -15.55 -15.85
CA GLU A 214 0.95 -14.23 -16.27
C GLU A 214 -0.36 -13.82 -15.58
N ALA A 215 -1.26 -14.77 -15.35
CA ALA A 215 -2.49 -14.54 -14.57
C ALA A 215 -2.18 -14.23 -13.10
N LEU A 216 -1.20 -14.94 -12.52
CA LEU A 216 -0.76 -14.67 -11.15
C LEU A 216 -0.10 -13.31 -11.04
N LEU A 217 0.72 -12.95 -12.02
CA LEU A 217 1.36 -11.64 -12.12
C LEU A 217 0.33 -10.51 -12.24
N LEU A 218 -0.70 -10.69 -13.07
CA LEU A 218 -1.79 -9.72 -13.22
C LEU A 218 -2.58 -9.57 -11.91
N GLY A 219 -2.96 -10.69 -11.28
CA GLY A 219 -3.64 -10.70 -9.98
C GLY A 219 -2.82 -9.98 -8.90
N HIS A 220 -1.51 -10.21 -8.87
CA HIS A 220 -0.59 -9.49 -7.99
C HIS A 220 -0.62 -7.99 -8.25
N HIS A 221 -0.52 -7.55 -9.50
CA HIS A 221 -0.55 -6.12 -9.81
C HIS A 221 -1.89 -5.45 -9.50
N ILE A 222 -3.02 -6.08 -9.81
CA ILE A 222 -4.35 -5.55 -9.49
C ILE A 222 -4.48 -5.37 -7.97
N THR A 223 -4.06 -6.36 -7.20
CA THR A 223 -4.22 -6.32 -5.73
C THR A 223 -3.31 -5.30 -5.04
N HIS A 224 -2.19 -4.91 -5.66
CA HIS A 224 -1.24 -3.96 -5.08
C HIS A 224 -1.34 -2.54 -5.67
N LYS A 225 -1.83 -2.40 -6.92
CA LYS A 225 -1.93 -1.10 -7.61
C LYS A 225 -3.33 -0.50 -7.58
N SER A 226 -4.37 -1.30 -7.33
CA SER A 226 -5.76 -0.84 -7.32
C SER A 226 -6.33 -0.92 -5.89
N PRO A 227 -6.38 0.19 -5.15
CA PRO A 227 -7.01 0.23 -3.83
C PRO A 227 -8.45 -0.29 -3.87
N GLY A 228 -8.80 -1.21 -2.97
CA GLY A 228 -10.13 -1.84 -2.92
C GLY A 228 -10.30 -3.10 -3.76
N SER A 229 -9.37 -3.42 -4.67
CA SER A 229 -9.37 -4.68 -5.41
C SER A 229 -8.76 -5.81 -4.57
N SER A 230 -9.54 -6.84 -4.27
CA SER A 230 -9.07 -8.01 -3.52
C SER A 230 -8.70 -9.17 -4.45
N LYS A 231 -7.84 -10.08 -3.99
CA LYS A 231 -7.58 -11.36 -4.67
C LYS A 231 -8.87 -12.12 -4.97
N LYS A 232 -9.83 -12.05 -4.05
CA LYS A 232 -11.15 -12.67 -4.19
C LYS A 232 -11.93 -12.03 -5.34
N MET A 233 -11.88 -10.71 -5.48
CA MET A 233 -12.54 -10.02 -6.59
C MET A 233 -11.90 -10.38 -7.93
N TYR A 234 -10.56 -10.43 -7.98
CA TYR A 234 -9.86 -10.89 -9.18
C TYR A 234 -10.23 -12.32 -9.56
N ALA A 235 -10.26 -13.23 -8.58
CA ALA A 235 -10.72 -14.61 -8.80
C ALA A 235 -12.17 -14.64 -9.33
N HIS A 236 -13.09 -13.88 -8.73
CA HIS A 236 -14.47 -13.76 -9.24
C HIS A 236 -14.53 -13.23 -10.67
N SER A 237 -13.70 -12.25 -11.04
CA SER A 237 -13.63 -11.79 -12.43
C SER A 237 -13.17 -12.89 -13.39
N LEU A 238 -12.20 -13.72 -13.00
CA LEU A 238 -11.81 -14.90 -13.79
C LEU A 238 -12.94 -15.95 -13.87
N GLU A 239 -13.75 -16.07 -12.81
CA GLU A 239 -14.92 -16.95 -12.77
C GLU A 239 -16.04 -16.46 -13.70
N GLU A 240 -16.29 -15.16 -13.75
CA GLU A 240 -17.25 -14.52 -14.67
C GLU A 240 -16.81 -14.72 -16.12
N VAL A 241 -15.54 -14.45 -16.45
CA VAL A 241 -14.96 -14.73 -17.78
C VAL A 241 -15.08 -16.22 -18.15
N SER A 242 -14.93 -17.11 -17.18
CA SER A 242 -15.10 -18.55 -17.40
C SER A 242 -16.54 -18.90 -17.74
N THR A 243 -17.50 -18.33 -17.01
CA THR A 243 -18.94 -18.51 -17.21
C THR A 243 -19.41 -17.95 -18.57
N GLU A 244 -18.94 -16.76 -18.96
CA GLU A 244 -19.22 -16.17 -20.28
C GLU A 244 -18.74 -17.06 -21.43
N TYR A 245 -17.69 -17.85 -21.22
CA TYR A 245 -17.18 -18.83 -22.18
C TYR A 245 -17.69 -20.26 -21.94
N GLY A 246 -18.70 -20.44 -21.07
CA GLY A 246 -19.39 -21.71 -20.83
C GLY A 246 -18.59 -22.73 -19.99
N ARG A 247 -17.76 -22.29 -19.05
CA ARG A 247 -16.86 -23.15 -18.24
C ARG A 247 -17.19 -23.05 -16.73
N VAL A 248 -16.92 -24.14 -15.98
CA VAL A 248 -17.21 -24.27 -14.52
C VAL A 248 -16.14 -23.57 -13.66
N CYS A 249 -16.48 -23.14 -12.44
CA CYS A 249 -15.64 -22.28 -11.56
C CYS A 249 -15.42 -22.81 -10.14
N ASP A 250 -14.14 -22.88 -9.73
CA ASP A 250 -13.66 -22.73 -8.33
C ASP A 250 -12.13 -22.51 -8.39
N ILE A 251 -11.61 -21.37 -7.90
CA ILE A 251 -10.21 -20.94 -8.06
C ILE A 251 -9.50 -20.79 -6.71
N LYS A 252 -8.35 -21.48 -6.51
CA LYS A 252 -7.55 -21.42 -5.27
C LYS A 252 -6.04 -21.43 -5.56
N GLU A 253 -5.33 -20.37 -5.18
CA GLU A 253 -3.89 -20.19 -5.45
C GLU A 253 -3.12 -19.85 -4.16
N ARG A 254 -1.92 -20.43 -3.95
CA ARG A 254 -1.03 -20.09 -2.81
C ARG A 254 0.49 -20.20 -3.05
N GLU A 255 0.99 -20.94 -4.05
CA GLU A 255 2.43 -21.30 -4.08
C GLU A 255 3.34 -20.30 -4.80
N TRP A 256 2.87 -19.63 -5.85
CA TRP A 256 3.66 -18.69 -6.65
C TRP A 256 4.22 -17.50 -5.86
N GLU A 257 3.46 -16.95 -4.91
CA GLU A 257 3.92 -15.83 -4.07
C GLU A 257 5.14 -16.18 -3.21
N THR A 258 5.24 -17.44 -2.77
CA THR A 258 6.38 -17.94 -2.00
C THR A 258 7.61 -18.03 -2.91
N CYS A 259 7.46 -18.58 -4.11
CA CYS A 259 8.54 -18.63 -5.11
C CYS A 259 9.02 -17.22 -5.49
N ARG A 260 8.10 -16.27 -5.73
CA ARG A 260 8.45 -14.88 -6.02
C ARG A 260 9.22 -14.23 -4.88
N HIS A 261 8.85 -14.49 -3.63
CA HIS A 261 9.60 -14.01 -2.48
C HIS A 261 11.02 -14.60 -2.42
N ASN A 262 11.17 -15.91 -2.67
CA ASN A 262 12.47 -16.56 -2.70
C ASN A 262 13.34 -16.05 -3.84
N ILE A 263 12.79 -15.79 -5.02
CA ILE A 263 13.48 -15.13 -6.13
C ILE A 263 13.92 -13.73 -5.69
N ASP A 264 13.00 -12.92 -5.17
CA ASP A 264 13.32 -11.57 -4.70
C ASP A 264 14.48 -11.62 -3.68
N HIS A 265 14.44 -12.50 -2.68
CA HIS A 265 15.43 -12.55 -1.60
C HIS A 265 16.74 -13.25 -1.99
N GLN A 266 16.68 -14.46 -2.56
CA GLN A 266 17.84 -15.35 -2.76
C GLN A 266 18.54 -15.14 -4.12
N VAL A 267 17.82 -14.62 -5.12
CA VAL A 267 18.33 -14.42 -6.49
C VAL A 267 18.57 -12.94 -6.77
N LEU A 268 17.58 -12.11 -6.49
CA LEU A 268 17.62 -10.68 -6.77
C LEU A 268 18.12 -9.85 -5.59
N GLU A 269 18.34 -10.49 -4.43
CA GLU A 269 18.81 -9.86 -3.19
C GLU A 269 18.00 -8.59 -2.81
N ARG A 270 16.70 -8.60 -3.11
CA ARG A 270 15.72 -7.56 -2.81
C ARG A 270 15.19 -7.76 -1.40
N ASN A 271 15.66 -6.92 -0.47
CA ASN A 271 15.08 -6.85 0.85
C ASN A 271 13.85 -5.93 0.85
N LYS A 272 12.65 -6.50 1.03
CA LYS A 272 11.37 -5.77 1.01
C LYS A 272 11.13 -4.91 2.26
N ILE A 273 11.94 -5.11 3.30
CA ILE A 273 11.82 -4.42 4.59
C ILE A 273 12.70 -3.15 4.61
N ASP A 274 13.68 -3.08 3.73
CA ASP A 274 14.59 -1.95 3.60
C ASP A 274 13.98 -0.89 2.70
N CYS A 275 14.01 0.36 3.16
CA CYS A 275 13.54 1.48 2.37
C CYS A 275 14.72 2.12 1.63
N PRO A 276 14.74 2.08 0.28
CA PRO A 276 15.83 2.67 -0.50
C PRO A 276 16.08 4.14 -0.19
N SER A 277 15.02 4.91 0.07
CA SER A 277 15.10 6.35 0.32
C SER A 277 15.53 6.70 1.75
N CYS A 278 15.15 5.89 2.75
CA CYS A 278 15.58 6.12 4.13
C CYS A 278 17.06 5.78 4.36
N GLY A 279 17.62 4.85 3.58
CA GLY A 279 18.95 4.31 3.84
C GLY A 279 19.00 3.62 5.21
N LYS A 280 20.12 3.81 5.94
CA LYS A 280 20.36 3.19 7.25
C LYS A 280 19.70 3.92 8.42
N GLU A 281 19.27 5.17 8.21
CA GLU A 281 18.77 6.07 9.26
C GLU A 281 17.40 6.64 8.86
N PRO A 282 16.32 5.86 8.98
CA PRO A 282 14.96 6.33 8.76
C PRO A 282 14.64 7.58 9.60
N LEU A 283 14.08 8.60 8.97
CA LEU A 283 13.72 9.84 9.69
C LEU A 283 12.70 9.59 10.81
N VAL A 284 11.63 8.86 10.49
CA VAL A 284 10.52 8.56 11.40
C VAL A 284 10.12 7.10 11.31
N ARG A 285 9.64 6.56 12.43
CA ARG A 285 8.87 5.32 12.48
C ARG A 285 7.47 5.61 13.01
N SER A 286 6.47 5.45 12.16
CA SER A 286 5.06 5.52 12.54
C SER A 286 4.58 4.13 12.91
N SER A 287 3.89 4.00 14.04
CA SER A 287 3.38 2.70 14.52
C SER A 287 1.88 2.79 14.76
N ASP A 288 1.14 1.84 14.20
CA ASP A 288 -0.32 1.76 14.36
C ASP A 288 -0.82 0.30 14.42
N ALA A 289 -1.94 0.09 15.11
CA ALA A 289 -2.59 -1.20 15.27
C ALA A 289 -3.70 -1.41 14.22
N ILE A 290 -3.43 -2.30 13.27
CA ILE A 290 -4.37 -2.72 12.24
C ILE A 290 -5.30 -3.81 12.79
N LEU A 291 -6.44 -3.37 13.33
CA LEU A 291 -7.48 -4.26 13.88
C LEU A 291 -8.30 -5.01 12.80
N LYS A 292 -8.10 -4.75 11.50
CA LYS A 292 -8.82 -5.44 10.41
C LYS A 292 -8.20 -6.80 10.05
N LEU A 293 -6.96 -7.07 10.45
CA LEU A 293 -6.22 -8.31 10.17
C LEU A 293 -6.41 -9.34 11.30
N ARG A 294 -7.66 -9.82 11.49
CA ARG A 294 -8.00 -10.75 12.58
C ARG A 294 -7.99 -12.20 12.13
N ARG A 295 -7.56 -13.11 13.01
CA ARG A 295 -7.75 -14.55 12.84
C ARG A 295 -8.85 -15.07 13.75
N LEU A 296 -9.86 -15.74 13.17
CA LEU A 296 -10.93 -16.38 13.92
C LEU A 296 -10.42 -17.63 14.66
N LYS A 297 -10.93 -17.90 15.87
CA LYS A 297 -10.62 -19.15 16.60
C LYS A 297 -10.98 -20.41 15.82
N SER A 298 -12.07 -20.33 15.06
CA SER A 298 -12.55 -21.41 14.20
C SER A 298 -11.69 -21.65 12.96
N ALA A 299 -10.73 -20.77 12.65
CA ALA A 299 -9.78 -21.02 11.57
C ALA A 299 -8.64 -21.94 12.01
N GLY A 300 -8.31 -21.96 13.31
CA GLY A 300 -7.33 -22.88 13.91
C GLY A 300 -7.92 -24.25 14.30
N LYS A 301 -9.22 -24.30 14.64
CA LYS A 301 -9.97 -25.56 14.83
C LYS A 301 -10.68 -25.91 13.53
N VAL A 302 -10.08 -26.76 12.69
CA VAL A 302 -10.71 -27.17 11.44
C VAL A 302 -12.06 -27.81 11.74
N ARG A 303 -13.09 -27.50 10.93
CA ARG A 303 -14.48 -28.00 11.07
C ARG A 303 -14.62 -29.53 11.00
N TYR A 304 -13.52 -30.26 10.78
CA TYR A 304 -13.44 -31.71 10.69
C TYR A 304 -12.19 -32.16 11.47
N PRO A 305 -12.33 -32.95 12.55
CA PRO A 305 -11.20 -33.48 13.33
C PRO A 305 -10.17 -34.26 12.49
N GLU A 306 -10.63 -34.80 11.36
CA GLU A 306 -9.86 -35.55 10.37
C GLU A 306 -8.83 -34.68 9.61
N ASN A 307 -9.03 -33.36 9.64
CA ASN A 307 -8.16 -32.34 9.02
C ASN A 307 -7.41 -31.52 10.08
N GLU A 308 -7.43 -31.96 11.34
CA GLU A 308 -6.63 -31.37 12.40
C GLU A 308 -5.16 -31.58 12.01
N ARG A 309 -4.44 -30.47 11.71
CA ARG A 309 -3.02 -30.57 11.40
C ARG A 309 -2.34 -31.20 12.60
N THR A 310 -1.80 -32.40 12.46
CA THR A 310 -0.74 -32.89 13.34
C THR A 310 0.40 -31.88 13.24
N MET A 311 0.44 -30.93 14.18
CA MET A 311 1.39 -29.83 14.20
C MET A 311 2.77 -30.35 14.58
N GLU A 312 3.50 -30.95 13.63
CA GLU A 312 4.89 -30.54 13.50
C GLU A 312 4.84 -29.04 13.16
N GLN A 313 5.45 -28.21 14.00
CA GLN A 313 5.24 -26.76 14.06
C GLN A 313 5.07 -26.15 12.66
N PRO A 314 3.91 -25.58 12.30
CA PRO A 314 3.73 -24.97 10.99
C PRO A 314 4.69 -23.79 10.89
N GLN A 315 5.80 -23.99 10.17
CA GLN A 315 6.77 -22.94 9.93
C GLN A 315 6.08 -21.82 9.16
N ALA A 316 6.15 -20.60 9.68
CA ALA A 316 5.61 -19.44 8.98
C ALA A 316 6.29 -19.34 7.60
N ARG A 317 5.50 -19.16 6.54
CA ARG A 317 6.00 -19.17 5.14
C ARG A 317 7.12 -18.17 4.90
N PHE A 318 7.07 -17.03 5.58
CA PHE A 318 8.07 -15.96 5.51
C PHE A 318 8.88 -15.85 6.81
N GLY A 319 8.84 -16.89 7.67
CA GLY A 319 9.47 -16.89 8.98
C GLY A 319 9.10 -15.65 9.80
N ASN A 320 10.12 -15.04 10.40
CA ASN A 320 10.00 -13.79 11.16
C ASN A 320 10.49 -12.56 10.37
N LEU A 321 10.38 -12.57 9.03
CA LEU A 321 10.95 -11.50 8.18
C LEU A 321 10.40 -10.11 8.52
N VAL A 322 9.07 -9.99 8.57
CA VAL A 322 8.38 -8.74 8.95
C VAL A 322 7.70 -8.91 10.31
N ILE A 323 6.95 -9.99 10.49
CA ILE A 323 6.26 -10.27 11.75
C ILE A 323 7.28 -10.88 12.71
N LYS A 324 7.58 -10.20 13.82
CA LYS A 324 8.54 -10.68 14.81
C LYS A 324 8.02 -11.90 15.57
N SER A 325 8.92 -12.65 16.18
CA SER A 325 8.59 -13.83 16.97
C SER A 325 7.64 -13.51 18.12
N ASP A 326 6.51 -14.23 18.20
CA ASP A 326 5.57 -14.07 19.30
C ASP A 326 6.23 -14.34 20.67
N THR A 327 7.18 -15.27 20.72
CA THR A 327 7.95 -15.59 21.93
C THR A 327 8.84 -14.41 22.35
N GLU A 328 9.54 -13.78 21.40
CA GLU A 328 10.37 -12.61 21.67
C GLU A 328 9.53 -11.44 22.20
N VAL A 329 8.41 -11.16 21.52
CA VAL A 329 7.49 -10.09 21.89
C VAL A 329 6.90 -10.35 23.28
N GLU A 330 6.43 -11.57 23.55
CA GLU A 330 5.84 -11.89 24.86
C GLU A 330 6.88 -11.84 25.98
N ASN A 331 8.11 -12.32 25.75
CA ASN A 331 9.20 -12.21 26.73
C ASN A 331 9.51 -10.74 27.08
N PHE A 332 9.56 -9.85 26.08
CA PHE A 332 9.73 -8.42 26.30
C PHE A 332 8.57 -7.83 27.10
N ARG A 333 7.32 -8.19 26.76
CA ARG A 333 6.12 -7.70 27.45
C ARG A 333 6.09 -8.16 28.90
N GLN A 334 6.35 -9.44 29.16
CA GLN A 334 6.39 -10.02 30.51
C GLN A 334 7.50 -9.39 31.36
N ARG A 335 8.68 -9.12 30.79
CA ARG A 335 9.75 -8.37 31.47
C ARG A 335 9.25 -7.05 32.02
N ILE A 336 8.50 -6.28 31.22
CA ILE A 336 7.94 -4.99 31.66
C ILE A 336 6.82 -5.20 32.70
N TYR A 337 5.87 -6.10 32.44
CA TYR A 337 4.74 -6.34 33.34
C TYR A 337 5.14 -6.82 34.73
N ASN A 338 6.23 -7.58 34.84
CA ASN A 338 6.75 -8.07 36.12
C ASN A 338 7.23 -6.94 37.05
N LYS A 339 7.56 -5.76 36.52
CA LYS A 339 8.10 -4.63 37.30
C LYS A 339 7.21 -3.39 37.25
N VAL A 340 6.41 -3.22 36.19
CA VAL A 340 5.53 -2.07 35.99
C VAL A 340 4.07 -2.50 36.18
N PRO A 341 3.42 -2.12 37.30
CA PRO A 341 2.04 -2.53 37.57
C PRO A 341 1.08 -2.02 36.49
N THR A 342 0.30 -2.94 35.92
CA THR A 342 -0.71 -2.62 34.90
C THR A 342 -1.95 -2.00 35.51
N THR A 343 -2.38 -0.86 34.97
CA THR A 343 -3.68 -0.27 35.30
C THR A 343 -4.69 -0.65 34.23
N LYS A 344 -5.77 -1.35 34.61
CA LYS A 344 -6.89 -1.68 33.69
C LYS A 344 -7.75 -0.46 33.31
N LYS A 345 -7.46 0.72 33.86
CA LYS A 345 -8.19 1.97 33.59
C LYS A 345 -7.74 2.56 32.25
N LYS A 346 -8.70 2.94 31.42
CA LYS A 346 -8.44 3.67 30.17
C LYS A 346 -7.78 5.00 30.52
N GLN A 347 -6.63 5.28 29.92
CA GLN A 347 -6.03 6.62 30.01
C GLN A 347 -6.46 7.42 28.78
N MET A 348 -7.05 8.58 29.03
CA MET A 348 -7.55 9.49 28.00
C MET A 348 -6.65 10.73 27.96
N CYS A 349 -6.46 11.31 26.78
CA CYS A 349 -5.82 12.60 26.64
C CYS A 349 -6.85 13.72 26.90
N GLY A 350 -7.10 14.05 28.17
CA GLY A 350 -8.20 14.93 28.58
C GLY A 350 -9.48 14.13 28.84
N GLY A 351 -10.66 14.74 28.76
CA GLY A 351 -11.94 14.00 28.81
C GLY A 351 -12.39 13.42 27.47
N SER A 352 -11.52 13.40 26.44
CA SER A 352 -11.86 13.00 25.08
C SER A 352 -12.18 11.54 24.92
N ALA A 353 -13.31 11.24 24.26
CA ALA A 353 -13.79 9.88 24.01
C ALA A 353 -12.90 9.06 23.05
N PHE A 354 -11.73 9.59 22.66
CA PHE A 354 -10.73 8.87 21.90
C PHE A 354 -10.28 7.65 22.71
N LYS A 355 -10.61 6.46 22.21
CA LYS A 355 -10.35 5.19 22.89
C LYS A 355 -8.90 4.81 22.62
N ALA A 356 -7.98 5.34 23.42
CA ALA A 356 -6.59 4.93 23.43
C ALA A 356 -6.43 3.41 23.62
N ALA A 357 -5.32 2.87 23.11
CA ALA A 357 -4.81 1.58 23.54
C ALA A 357 -4.69 1.55 25.08
N ARG A 358 -4.99 0.39 25.68
CA ARG A 358 -4.92 0.22 27.13
C ARG A 358 -3.50 -0.09 27.55
N GLU A 359 -3.14 0.15 28.82
CA GLU A 359 -1.90 -0.41 29.37
C GLU A 359 -1.90 -1.95 29.31
N ASP A 360 -3.10 -2.55 29.40
CA ASP A 360 -3.37 -3.97 29.18
C ASP A 360 -4.76 -4.21 28.55
N SER A 361 -4.84 -5.12 27.58
CA SER A 361 -6.02 -5.36 26.74
C SER A 361 -6.65 -6.74 27.00
N LYS A 362 -7.97 -6.84 26.77
CA LYS A 362 -8.76 -8.05 27.12
C LYS A 362 -8.88 -9.01 25.95
N GLU A 363 -8.67 -10.29 26.21
CA GLU A 363 -8.94 -11.37 25.25
C GLU A 363 -10.35 -11.29 24.65
N GLN A 364 -10.42 -11.48 23.34
CA GLN A 364 -11.68 -11.57 22.61
C GLN A 364 -12.03 -13.04 22.36
N LYS A 365 -13.20 -13.49 22.83
CA LYS A 365 -13.61 -14.90 22.72
C LYS A 365 -13.66 -15.43 21.27
N LYS A 366 -13.92 -14.55 20.29
CA LYS A 366 -14.12 -14.90 18.88
C LYS A 366 -12.82 -15.04 18.06
N TYR A 367 -11.75 -14.39 18.50
CA TYR A 367 -10.53 -14.26 17.70
C TYR A 367 -9.34 -14.88 18.42
N ASP A 368 -8.48 -15.57 17.67
CA ASP A 368 -7.17 -15.99 18.15
C ASP A 368 -6.20 -14.82 18.05
N GLU A 369 -6.22 -14.11 16.91
CA GLU A 369 -5.47 -12.87 16.70
C GLU A 369 -6.45 -11.73 16.47
N THR A 370 -6.28 -10.65 17.24
CA THR A 370 -7.13 -9.45 17.20
C THR A 370 -6.66 -8.40 16.19
N GLY A 371 -5.45 -8.55 15.64
CA GLY A 371 -4.86 -7.63 14.67
C GLY A 371 -3.34 -7.76 14.64
N LEU A 372 -2.72 -6.81 13.93
CA LEU A 372 -1.27 -6.60 13.86
C LEU A 372 -0.94 -5.17 14.30
N VAL A 373 0.16 -4.97 15.02
CA VAL A 373 0.77 -3.64 15.13
C VAL A 373 1.88 -3.56 14.09
N VAL A 374 1.82 -2.54 13.25
CA VAL A 374 2.74 -2.36 12.13
C VAL A 374 3.52 -1.07 12.35
N SER A 375 4.81 -1.08 12.02
CA SER A 375 5.57 0.16 11.90
C SER A 375 6.03 0.40 10.47
N SER A 376 5.97 1.65 10.02
CA SER A 376 6.40 2.09 8.69
C SER A 376 7.30 3.32 8.76
N CYS A 377 8.14 3.51 7.74
CA CYS A 377 8.79 4.81 7.50
C CYS A 377 7.86 5.79 6.78
N LYS A 378 8.33 7.02 6.55
CA LYS A 378 7.60 8.03 5.73
C LYS A 378 7.32 7.58 4.29
N HIS A 379 8.10 6.66 3.72
CA HIS A 379 7.83 6.09 2.39
C HIS A 379 6.91 4.86 2.44
N CYS A 380 6.26 4.61 3.58
CA CYS A 380 5.32 3.51 3.81
C CYS A 380 5.91 2.11 3.66
N VAL A 381 7.24 1.97 3.76
CA VAL A 381 7.91 0.66 3.84
C VAL A 381 7.81 0.14 5.27
N VAL A 382 7.37 -1.11 5.41
CA VAL A 382 7.13 -1.78 6.69
C VAL A 382 8.32 -2.67 7.05
N PRO A 383 9.24 -2.23 7.92
CA PRO A 383 10.37 -3.05 8.34
C PRO A 383 9.97 -4.18 9.30
N TYR A 384 8.96 -3.96 10.14
CA TYR A 384 8.55 -4.90 11.18
C TYR A 384 7.10 -4.70 11.61
N ALA A 385 6.50 -5.80 12.07
CA ALA A 385 5.17 -5.90 12.63
C ALA A 385 5.14 -6.93 13.78
N ILE A 386 4.12 -6.89 14.62
CA ILE A 386 3.91 -7.84 15.72
C ILE A 386 2.45 -8.27 15.80
N ASN A 387 2.22 -9.54 16.11
CA ASN A 387 0.89 -10.07 16.34
C ASN A 387 0.27 -9.52 17.62
N MET A 388 -1.06 -9.43 17.61
CA MET A 388 -1.82 -8.88 18.71
C MET A 388 -2.94 -9.85 19.12
N PHE A 389 -2.80 -10.51 20.27
CA PHE A 389 -3.76 -11.56 20.71
C PHE A 389 -4.91 -11.04 21.58
N LYS A 390 -4.68 -9.98 22.37
CA LYS A 390 -5.64 -9.47 23.37
C LYS A 390 -6.11 -8.05 23.09
N GLY A 391 -5.68 -7.44 21.98
CA GLY A 391 -5.82 -6.01 21.68
C GLY A 391 -4.51 -5.23 21.88
N GLU A 392 -4.43 -4.02 21.34
CA GLU A 392 -3.23 -3.18 21.41
C GLU A 392 -2.96 -2.76 22.85
N SER A 393 -1.69 -2.71 23.22
CA SER A 393 -1.26 -2.25 24.54
C SER A 393 0.03 -1.46 24.46
N TRP A 394 0.31 -0.63 25.46
CA TRP A 394 1.55 0.16 25.48
C TRP A 394 2.82 -0.68 25.48
N THR A 395 2.78 -1.94 25.92
CA THR A 395 3.94 -2.83 25.81
C THR A 395 4.18 -3.30 24.38
N HIS A 396 3.13 -3.43 23.55
CA HIS A 396 3.28 -3.63 22.10
C HIS A 396 3.95 -2.41 21.48
N THR A 397 3.46 -1.20 21.79
CA THR A 397 4.06 0.06 21.33
C THR A 397 5.51 0.22 21.80
N ALA A 398 5.82 -0.15 23.04
CA ALA A 398 7.17 -0.11 23.59
C ALA A 398 8.15 -1.03 22.85
N PHE A 399 7.68 -2.23 22.46
CA PHE A 399 8.47 -3.11 21.61
C PHE A 399 8.76 -2.45 20.25
N MET A 400 7.74 -1.89 19.59
CA MET A 400 7.91 -1.20 18.30
C MET A 400 8.81 0.04 18.42
N HIS A 401 8.74 0.76 19.54
CA HIS A 401 9.60 1.91 19.82
C HIS A 401 11.05 1.51 20.04
N ASN A 402 11.29 0.39 20.71
CA ASN A 402 12.62 -0.18 20.88
C ASN A 402 13.23 -0.62 19.54
N GLU A 403 12.44 -1.26 18.66
CA GLU A 403 12.88 -1.59 17.31
C GLU A 403 13.15 -0.33 16.46
N ALA A 404 12.36 0.74 16.65
CA ALA A 404 12.58 2.01 15.98
C ALA A 404 13.92 2.63 16.36
N MET A 405 14.27 2.61 17.66
CA MET A 405 15.56 3.09 18.16
C MET A 405 16.70 2.25 17.60
N LYS A 406 16.59 0.91 17.61
CA LYS A 406 17.61 0.04 16.99
C LYS A 406 17.84 0.33 15.51
N SER A 407 16.82 0.85 14.82
CA SER A 407 16.93 1.33 13.44
C SER A 407 17.45 2.76 13.31
N ASN A 408 17.97 3.38 14.38
CA ASN A 408 18.45 4.77 14.43
C ASN A 408 17.40 5.80 13.97
N ALA A 409 16.12 5.53 14.24
CA ALA A 409 15.08 6.47 13.88
C ALA A 409 15.11 7.71 14.80
N LYS A 410 14.97 8.89 14.21
CA LYS A 410 14.99 10.15 14.99
C LYS A 410 13.64 10.44 15.66
N PHE A 411 12.55 10.11 14.96
CA PHE A 411 11.19 10.40 15.41
C PHE A 411 10.36 9.12 15.58
N PHE A 412 9.53 9.08 16.62
CA PHE A 412 8.54 8.02 16.85
C PHE A 412 7.12 8.59 16.81
N CYS A 413 6.33 8.15 15.83
CA CYS A 413 4.96 8.63 15.63
C CYS A 413 3.95 7.62 16.19
N TYR A 414 3.07 8.10 17.07
CA TYR A 414 2.06 7.26 17.72
C TYR A 414 0.85 8.07 18.20
N ASP A 415 -0.36 7.54 17.98
CA ASP A 415 -1.65 8.18 18.28
C ASP A 415 -1.77 8.77 19.68
N VAL A 416 -1.23 8.09 20.68
CA VAL A 416 -1.31 8.53 22.07
C VAL A 416 0.04 8.77 22.69
N VAL A 417 1.00 9.23 21.86
CA VAL A 417 2.38 9.55 22.27
C VAL A 417 2.39 10.44 23.52
N CYS A 418 1.48 11.40 23.65
CA CYS A 418 1.43 12.33 24.79
C CYS A 418 1.24 11.65 26.17
N GLN A 419 0.61 10.48 26.23
CA GLN A 419 0.47 9.67 27.45
C GLN A 419 1.51 8.56 27.50
N TYR A 420 1.73 7.89 26.37
CA TYR A 420 2.71 6.84 26.22
C TYR A 420 4.12 7.31 26.60
N TRP A 421 4.56 8.49 26.14
CA TRP A 421 5.88 9.04 26.42
C TRP A 421 6.10 9.28 27.92
N LYS A 422 5.05 9.72 28.63
CA LYS A 422 5.11 9.89 30.09
C LYS A 422 5.25 8.55 30.80
N TRP A 423 4.48 7.55 30.37
CA TRP A 423 4.57 6.20 30.91
C TRP A 423 5.95 5.59 30.66
N MET A 424 6.46 5.70 29.44
CA MET A 424 7.77 5.20 29.03
C MET A 424 8.88 5.86 29.85
N LYS A 425 8.90 7.19 29.92
CA LYS A 425 9.94 7.95 30.65
C LYS A 425 9.90 7.75 32.16
N LYS A 426 8.71 7.69 32.77
CA LYS A 426 8.58 7.67 34.24
C LYS A 426 8.46 6.28 34.85
N LYS A 427 7.76 5.36 34.17
CA LYS A 427 7.52 4.02 34.70
C LYS A 427 8.52 3.02 34.17
N VAL A 428 8.68 2.95 32.84
CA VAL A 428 9.54 1.93 32.22
C VAL A 428 11.00 2.29 32.43
N ALA A 429 11.46 3.45 31.96
CA ALA A 429 12.86 3.88 32.11
C ALA A 429 13.30 4.04 33.57
N GLY A 430 12.36 4.26 34.51
CA GLY A 430 12.64 4.28 35.94
C GLY A 430 12.99 2.91 36.53
N HIS A 431 12.46 1.81 35.97
CA HIS A 431 12.78 0.44 36.38
C HIS A 431 13.81 -0.24 35.47
N PHE A 432 13.94 0.25 34.23
CA PHE A 432 14.79 -0.29 33.17
C PHE A 432 15.59 0.87 32.53
N PRO A 433 16.70 1.31 33.17
CA PRO A 433 17.50 2.44 32.68
C PRO A 433 18.02 2.27 31.26
N GLU A 434 18.19 1.03 30.80
CA GLU A 434 18.58 0.70 29.42
C GLU A 434 17.60 1.21 28.35
N TYR A 435 16.34 1.49 28.73
CA TYR A 435 15.34 2.09 27.83
C TYR A 435 15.18 3.60 28.00
N SER A 436 16.09 4.27 28.74
CA SER A 436 16.06 5.72 28.91
C SER A 436 16.27 6.46 27.58
N ASN A 437 17.17 5.94 26.74
CA ASN A 437 17.48 6.43 25.39
C ASN A 437 16.22 6.59 24.50
N LEU A 438 15.24 5.69 24.64
CA LEU A 438 13.98 5.75 23.89
C LEU A 438 13.26 7.10 24.05
N THR A 439 13.44 7.80 25.17
CA THR A 439 12.79 9.11 25.40
C THR A 439 13.74 10.28 25.53
N SER A 440 15.06 10.05 25.57
CA SER A 440 16.08 11.10 25.62
C SER A 440 16.72 11.38 24.26
N GLU A 441 16.81 10.39 23.38
CA GLU A 441 17.44 10.51 22.06
C GLU A 441 16.41 10.62 20.93
N MET A 442 15.31 9.86 21.01
CA MET A 442 14.20 9.98 20.07
C MET A 442 13.24 11.10 20.47
N THR A 443 12.51 11.64 19.49
CA THR A 443 11.42 12.60 19.72
C THR A 443 10.07 11.99 19.34
N GLY A 444 9.13 11.98 20.29
CA GLY A 444 7.77 11.53 20.06
C GLY A 444 6.93 12.58 19.34
N ILE A 445 6.06 12.16 18.41
CA ILE A 445 5.16 13.05 17.66
C ILE A 445 3.76 12.44 17.53
N LEU A 446 2.75 13.30 17.40
CA LEU A 446 1.40 12.90 17.04
C LEU A 446 1.25 12.78 15.52
N PRO A 447 0.47 11.81 15.03
CA PRO A 447 0.01 11.81 13.65
C PRO A 447 -0.83 13.06 13.35
N ILE A 448 -0.64 13.64 12.17
CA ILE A 448 -1.23 14.94 11.79
C ILE A 448 -2.76 14.92 11.75
N MET A 449 -3.41 13.81 11.38
CA MET A 449 -4.88 13.73 11.39
C MET A 449 -5.39 13.52 12.81
N HIS A 450 -4.69 12.70 13.61
CA HIS A 450 -5.07 12.43 14.99
C HIS A 450 -4.84 13.60 15.92
N LYS A 451 -3.92 14.54 15.63
CA LYS A 451 -3.60 15.67 16.52
C LYS A 451 -4.83 16.46 16.97
N ASN A 452 -5.80 16.65 16.06
CA ASN A 452 -7.00 17.43 16.33
C ASN A 452 -7.93 16.79 17.37
N ALA A 453 -7.77 15.49 17.64
CA ALA A 453 -8.48 14.76 18.69
C ALA A 453 -7.83 14.91 20.09
N HIS A 454 -6.71 15.62 20.21
CA HIS A 454 -6.06 15.88 21.49
C HIS A 454 -6.44 17.24 22.08
N GLN A 455 -6.25 17.41 23.39
CA GLN A 455 -6.35 18.71 24.07
C GLN A 455 -5.28 19.69 23.54
N LEU A 456 -5.57 21.00 23.58
CA LEU A 456 -4.71 22.05 23.02
C LEU A 456 -3.23 21.97 23.44
N PRO A 457 -2.87 21.74 24.72
CA PRO A 457 -1.46 21.57 25.08
C PRO A 457 -0.74 20.43 24.36
N CYS A 458 -1.46 19.34 24.09
CA CYS A 458 -0.89 18.22 23.33
C CYS A 458 -0.80 18.55 21.83
N LYS A 459 -1.75 19.31 21.28
CA LYS A 459 -1.71 19.81 19.90
C LYS A 459 -0.51 20.73 19.65
N ILE A 460 0.02 21.37 20.68
CA ILE A 460 1.21 22.23 20.62
C ILE A 460 2.48 21.39 20.80
N LEU A 461 2.59 20.66 21.91
CA LEU A 461 3.84 20.01 22.32
C LEU A 461 4.24 18.78 21.50
N TRP A 462 3.28 18.14 20.83
CA TRP A 462 3.52 16.92 20.05
C TRP A 462 3.18 17.12 18.57
N ASN A 463 3.06 18.37 18.11
CA ASN A 463 2.73 18.67 16.71
C ASN A 463 3.91 18.33 15.80
N PRO A 464 3.75 17.47 14.78
CA PRO A 464 4.81 17.20 13.83
C PRO A 464 5.23 18.50 13.11
N ARG A 465 4.29 19.38 12.75
CA ARG A 465 4.62 20.66 12.10
C ARG A 465 5.53 21.54 12.95
N TRP A 466 5.40 21.49 14.27
CA TRP A 466 6.17 22.34 15.17
C TRP A 466 7.50 21.69 15.58
N THR A 467 7.73 20.44 15.16
CA THR A 467 8.92 19.66 15.49
C THR A 467 10.01 19.88 14.45
N THR A 468 11.16 20.44 14.86
CA THR A 468 12.26 20.74 13.95
C THR A 468 12.96 19.50 13.41
N GLY A 469 13.24 19.51 12.10
CA GLY A 469 13.99 18.48 11.40
C GLY A 469 13.14 17.31 10.90
N ILE A 470 11.81 17.36 11.04
CA ILE A 470 10.90 16.33 10.54
C ILE A 470 10.41 16.60 9.11
N GLY A 471 10.64 17.81 8.60
CA GLY A 471 10.12 18.24 7.30
C GLY A 471 8.60 18.24 7.26
N LEU A 472 8.04 17.89 6.11
CA LEU A 472 6.58 17.83 5.89
C LEU A 472 5.96 16.50 6.31
N THR A 473 6.74 15.62 6.95
CA THR A 473 6.27 14.31 7.39
C THR A 473 5.21 14.47 8.49
N GLY A 474 3.98 14.03 8.20
CA GLY A 474 2.82 14.07 9.09
C GLY A 474 2.57 12.76 9.85
N GLY A 475 3.29 11.68 9.52
CA GLY A 475 3.13 10.36 10.15
C GLY A 475 2.00 9.51 9.55
N GLU A 476 1.35 10.02 8.50
CA GLU A 476 0.22 9.43 7.76
C GLU A 476 0.33 9.71 6.25
N GLU A 477 1.48 9.38 5.66
CA GLU A 477 1.87 9.76 4.29
C GLU A 477 1.00 9.13 3.17
N HIS A 478 0.00 8.33 3.52
CA HIS A 478 -0.97 7.77 2.57
C HIS A 478 -2.00 8.81 2.08
N GLU A 479 -2.15 9.97 2.74
CA GLU A 479 -3.18 10.98 2.39
C GLU A 479 -2.76 12.45 2.58
N GLN A 480 -1.63 12.92 2.01
CA GLN A 480 -1.33 14.36 2.05
C GLN A 480 -1.01 14.99 0.69
N ALA A 481 -1.68 16.13 0.46
CA ALA A 481 -1.68 16.89 -0.77
C ALA A 481 -0.81 18.15 -0.65
N ARG A 482 -0.02 18.42 -1.70
CA ARG A 482 0.86 19.60 -1.88
C ARG A 482 0.15 20.98 -1.89
N LYS A 483 -1.19 21.01 -1.78
CA LYS A 483 -2.02 22.23 -1.89
C LYS A 483 -1.82 23.22 -0.72
N GLU A 484 -1.43 22.72 0.45
CA GLU A 484 -1.34 23.53 1.68
C GLU A 484 -0.17 24.52 1.71
N ILE A 485 0.94 24.25 1.00
CA ILE A 485 2.16 25.09 1.06
C ILE A 485 1.94 26.43 0.33
N LYS A 486 1.42 26.39 -0.90
CA LYS A 486 1.17 27.60 -1.70
C LYS A 486 0.15 28.51 -1.02
N GLN A 487 -0.87 27.93 -0.41
CA GLN A 487 -1.86 28.67 0.38
C GLN A 487 -1.27 29.21 1.69
N GLY A 488 -0.30 28.50 2.29
CA GLY A 488 0.35 28.87 3.54
C GLY A 488 1.11 30.20 3.49
N THR A 489 1.80 30.51 2.40
CA THR A 489 2.55 31.78 2.25
C THR A 489 1.61 32.98 2.24
N THR A 490 0.65 32.99 1.31
CA THR A 490 -0.34 34.07 1.20
C THR A 490 -1.19 34.21 2.46
N LYS A 491 -1.45 33.09 3.15
CA LYS A 491 -2.19 33.11 4.42
C LYS A 491 -1.38 33.73 5.54
N LEU A 492 -0.10 33.40 5.66
CA LEU A 492 0.77 33.99 6.69
C LEU A 492 0.93 35.50 6.48
N GLU A 493 1.16 35.94 5.24
CA GLU A 493 1.26 37.37 4.89
C GLU A 493 0.00 38.13 5.30
N LYS A 494 -1.19 37.63 4.91
CA LYS A 494 -2.47 38.21 5.31
C LYS A 494 -2.66 38.27 6.82
N LEU A 495 -2.24 37.24 7.55
CA LEU A 495 -2.36 37.21 9.01
C LEU A 495 -1.40 38.20 9.68
N LEU A 496 -0.18 38.34 9.17
CA LEU A 496 0.79 39.33 9.65
C LEU A 496 0.26 40.75 9.43
N GLU A 497 -0.29 41.03 8.25
CA GLU A 497 -0.92 42.32 7.93
C GLU A 497 -2.14 42.60 8.82
N THR A 498 -3.05 41.63 8.95
CA THR A 498 -4.29 41.79 9.74
C THR A 498 -4.01 42.11 11.20
N HIS A 499 -2.92 41.55 11.76
CA HIS A 499 -2.57 41.70 13.16
C HIS A 499 -1.40 42.66 13.42
N ASN A 500 -0.91 43.37 12.40
CA ASN A 500 0.25 44.27 12.49
C ASN A 500 1.50 43.62 13.13
N LEU A 501 1.80 42.39 12.72
CA LEU A 501 2.94 41.61 13.22
C LEU A 501 4.10 41.62 12.23
N VAL A 502 5.31 41.49 12.75
CA VAL A 502 6.53 41.25 11.95
C VAL A 502 7.07 39.84 12.18
N ASN A 503 7.90 39.35 11.25
CA ASN A 503 8.47 37.99 11.35
C ASN A 503 9.23 37.73 12.66
N ASN A 504 9.81 38.76 13.28
CA ASN A 504 10.54 38.66 14.54
C ASN A 504 9.64 38.40 15.76
N ASP A 505 8.34 38.63 15.64
CA ASP A 505 7.36 38.36 16.70
C ASP A 505 7.01 36.87 16.78
N LEU A 506 7.08 36.15 15.65
CA LEU A 506 6.66 34.76 15.53
C LEU A 506 7.38 33.79 16.49
N PRO A 507 8.73 33.86 16.65
CA PRO A 507 9.43 33.04 17.64
C PRO A 507 9.02 33.32 19.09
N LEU A 508 8.65 34.57 19.41
CA LEU A 508 8.21 34.97 20.75
C LEU A 508 6.82 34.39 21.03
N ILE A 509 5.89 34.54 20.09
CA ILE A 509 4.55 33.94 20.15
C ILE A 509 4.64 32.41 20.28
N HIS A 510 5.54 31.76 19.53
CA HIS A 510 5.73 30.32 19.60
C HIS A 510 6.22 29.86 20.99
N LYS A 511 7.28 30.49 21.54
CA LYS A 511 7.79 30.18 22.89
C LYS A 511 6.72 30.38 23.96
N GLU A 512 5.92 31.42 23.80
CA GLU A 512 4.83 31.73 24.71
C GLU A 512 3.74 30.65 24.71
N LEU A 513 3.35 30.16 23.52
CA LEU A 513 2.41 29.04 23.38
C LEU A 513 2.95 27.74 24.02
N GLU A 514 4.23 27.42 23.85
CA GLU A 514 4.85 26.26 24.48
C GLU A 514 4.86 26.37 26.02
N ARG A 515 5.21 27.55 26.54
CA ARG A 515 5.23 27.84 27.98
C ARG A 515 3.83 27.70 28.57
N LYS A 516 2.82 28.29 27.91
CA LYS A 516 1.40 28.17 28.28
C LYS A 516 0.93 26.71 28.24
N ALA A 517 1.26 25.96 27.19
CA ALA A 517 0.92 24.54 27.09
C ALA A 517 1.50 23.72 28.25
N LYS A 518 2.76 23.93 28.62
CA LYS A 518 3.41 23.27 29.77
C LYS A 518 2.73 23.65 31.08
N ALA A 519 2.46 24.94 31.30
CA ALA A 519 1.77 25.43 32.51
C ALA A 519 0.36 24.83 32.67
N ILE A 520 -0.42 24.75 31.57
CA ILE A 520 -1.74 24.11 31.56
C ILE A 520 -1.63 22.63 31.99
N LEU A 521 -0.64 21.90 31.45
CA LEU A 521 -0.43 20.50 31.82
C LEU A 521 -0.03 20.34 33.29
N ASP A 522 0.75 21.26 33.85
CA ASP A 522 1.18 21.22 35.25
C ASP A 522 0.05 21.57 36.22
N GLN A 523 -0.74 22.61 35.94
CA GLN A 523 -1.93 22.95 36.73
C GLN A 523 -2.95 21.80 36.74
N ARG A 524 -3.10 21.08 35.61
CA ARG A 524 -4.01 19.92 35.52
C ARG A 524 -3.57 18.74 36.39
N LYS A 525 -2.30 18.66 36.82
CA LYS A 525 -1.82 17.63 37.77
C LYS A 525 -2.28 17.90 39.20
N THR A 526 -2.45 19.16 39.58
CA THR A 526 -2.65 19.59 40.97
C THR A 526 -4.11 19.89 41.33
N LYS A 527 -4.95 20.32 40.37
CA LYS A 527 -6.37 20.64 40.61
C LYS A 527 -7.33 19.53 40.12
N LYS A 528 -8.21 19.07 41.02
CA LYS A 528 -9.29 18.08 40.76
C LYS A 528 -10.64 18.57 41.30
N THR A 529 -11.07 19.77 40.95
CA THR A 529 -12.42 20.22 41.35
C THR A 529 -13.51 19.54 40.50
N PRO A 530 -14.76 19.49 40.96
CA PRO A 530 -15.88 19.03 40.14
C PRO A 530 -16.04 19.84 38.84
N VAL A 531 -15.78 21.14 38.87
CA VAL A 531 -15.82 22.01 37.68
C VAL A 531 -14.70 21.65 36.70
N ASP A 532 -13.49 21.36 37.18
CA ASP A 532 -12.38 20.92 36.31
C ASP A 532 -12.69 19.58 35.61
N THR A 533 -13.48 18.72 36.25
CA THR A 533 -13.92 17.45 35.64
C THR A 533 -14.91 17.70 34.50
N LEU A 534 -15.84 18.63 34.67
CA LEU A 534 -16.78 19.04 33.62
C LEU A 534 -16.07 19.74 32.46
N ARG A 535 -15.12 20.63 32.74
CA ARG A 535 -14.27 21.27 31.73
C ARG A 535 -13.56 20.25 30.85
N ARG A 536 -12.91 19.26 31.48
CA ARG A 536 -12.25 18.15 30.76
C ARG A 536 -13.23 17.35 29.92
N MET A 537 -14.43 17.09 30.44
CA MET A 537 -15.46 16.36 29.70
C MET A 537 -15.89 17.13 28.45
N LEU A 538 -16.05 18.46 28.54
CA LEU A 538 -16.42 19.29 27.40
C LEU A 538 -15.32 19.36 26.33
N GLU A 539 -14.06 19.59 26.73
CA GLU A 539 -12.89 19.45 25.83
C GLU A 539 -12.90 18.10 25.11
N GLY A 540 -13.31 17.08 25.86
CA GLY A 540 -13.41 15.74 25.35
C GLY A 540 -14.52 15.48 24.34
N LEU A 541 -15.67 16.11 24.55
CA LEU A 541 -16.78 16.08 23.60
C LEU A 541 -16.40 16.80 22.30
N HIS A 542 -15.63 17.89 22.38
CA HIS A 542 -15.14 18.60 21.18
C HIS A 542 -14.22 17.71 20.34
N ALA A 543 -13.24 17.06 20.98
CA ALA A 543 -12.35 16.12 20.30
C ALA A 543 -13.11 14.96 19.65
N HIS A 544 -14.13 14.43 20.34
CA HIS A 544 -14.99 13.36 19.81
C HIS A 544 -15.83 13.84 18.62
N LEU A 545 -16.32 15.08 18.66
CA LEU A 545 -17.06 15.71 17.58
C LEU A 545 -16.19 15.80 16.32
N LYS A 546 -14.97 16.34 16.42
CA LYS A 546 -14.04 16.46 15.28
C LYS A 546 -13.67 15.09 14.70
N THR A 547 -13.37 14.10 15.55
CA THR A 547 -13.04 12.73 15.12
C THR A 547 -14.20 12.11 14.35
N THR A 548 -15.42 12.21 14.89
CA THR A 548 -16.63 11.64 14.25
C THR A 548 -16.91 12.31 12.91
N SER A 549 -16.71 13.62 12.79
CA SER A 549 -16.82 14.34 11.51
C SER A 549 -15.80 13.85 10.48
N ILE A 550 -14.56 13.61 10.89
CA ILE A 550 -13.51 13.04 10.01
C ILE A 550 -13.92 11.64 9.55
N SER A 551 -14.35 10.75 10.47
CA SER A 551 -14.82 9.41 10.10
C SER A 551 -16.02 9.43 9.15
N ILE A 552 -16.94 10.38 9.28
CA ILE A 552 -18.07 10.57 8.34
C ILE A 552 -17.58 10.92 6.94
N SER A 553 -16.60 11.81 6.86
CA SER A 553 -16.05 12.32 5.60
C SER A 553 -15.16 11.31 4.90
N LYS A 554 -14.34 10.56 5.66
CA LYS A 554 -13.23 9.77 5.12
C LYS A 554 -13.40 8.26 5.26
N GLU A 555 -13.99 7.77 6.35
CA GLU A 555 -14.00 6.34 6.70
C GLU A 555 -15.35 5.64 6.43
N ALA A 556 -16.41 6.41 6.17
CA ALA A 556 -17.74 5.86 5.97
C ALA A 556 -17.89 5.23 4.58
N GLU A 557 -17.62 3.94 4.49
CA GLU A 557 -17.68 3.14 3.25
C GLU A 557 -19.10 3.02 2.65
N ASN A 558 -20.16 3.26 3.43
CA ASN A 558 -21.54 3.18 2.94
C ASN A 558 -22.51 4.13 3.67
N SER A 559 -23.69 4.32 3.07
CA SER A 559 -24.75 5.22 3.57
C SER A 559 -25.22 4.85 4.98
N LYS A 560 -25.37 3.55 5.28
CA LYS A 560 -25.80 3.07 6.61
C LYS A 560 -24.79 3.45 7.71
N THR A 561 -23.48 3.27 7.46
CA THR A 561 -22.41 3.66 8.38
C THR A 561 -22.39 5.17 8.57
N ARG A 562 -22.54 5.95 7.49
CA ARG A 562 -22.60 7.41 7.54
C ARG A 562 -23.76 7.91 8.40
N THR A 563 -24.96 7.35 8.23
CA THR A 563 -26.14 7.68 9.04
C THR A 563 -25.93 7.35 10.52
N LYS A 564 -25.29 6.21 10.83
CA LYS A 564 -24.97 5.84 12.22
C LYS A 564 -24.02 6.83 12.88
N LEU A 565 -22.97 7.26 12.18
CA LEU A 565 -22.02 8.25 12.69
C LEU A 565 -22.66 9.65 12.85
N ARG A 566 -23.55 10.05 11.94
CA ARG A 566 -24.33 11.30 12.09
C ARG A 566 -25.18 11.30 13.36
N ARG A 567 -25.81 10.16 13.73
CA ARG A 567 -26.54 10.03 15.00
C ARG A 567 -25.62 10.21 16.22
N VAL A 568 -24.39 9.68 16.16
CA VAL A 568 -23.38 9.89 17.21
C VAL A 568 -23.02 11.37 17.32
N LEU A 569 -22.87 12.08 16.20
CA LEU A 569 -22.59 13.53 16.19
C LEU A 569 -23.69 14.33 16.89
N THR A 570 -24.97 14.04 16.60
CA THR A 570 -26.12 14.70 17.26
C THR A 570 -26.08 14.49 18.77
N GLU A 571 -25.77 13.27 19.22
CA GLU A 571 -25.68 12.93 20.65
C GLU A 571 -24.50 13.63 21.34
N ILE A 572 -23.38 13.82 20.65
CA ILE A 572 -22.24 14.58 21.17
C ILE A 572 -22.62 16.05 21.37
N LYS A 573 -23.27 16.67 20.38
CA LYS A 573 -23.72 18.07 20.46
C LYS A 573 -24.71 18.28 21.61
N ARG A 574 -25.66 17.35 21.78
CA ARG A 574 -26.61 17.37 22.91
C ARG A 574 -25.88 17.34 24.26
N LYS A 575 -24.96 16.40 24.46
CA LYS A 575 -24.17 16.32 25.69
C LYS A 575 -23.30 17.54 25.93
N ALA A 576 -22.78 18.16 24.87
CA ALA A 576 -21.96 19.36 24.98
C ALA A 576 -22.79 20.53 25.54
N LEU A 577 -24.00 20.75 25.02
CA LEU A 577 -24.93 21.76 25.53
C LEU A 577 -25.26 21.55 27.01
N GLU A 578 -25.62 20.32 27.40
CA GLU A 578 -25.89 19.99 28.82
C GLU A 578 -24.68 20.26 29.73
N THR A 579 -23.48 19.99 29.22
CA THR A 579 -22.24 20.20 29.96
C THR A 579 -21.91 21.69 30.08
N ILE A 580 -22.16 22.47 29.02
CA ILE A 580 -21.99 23.94 29.00
C ILE A 580 -22.91 24.59 30.05
N GLU A 581 -24.19 24.21 30.08
CA GLU A 581 -25.15 24.70 31.09
C GLU A 581 -24.69 24.36 32.52
N LEU A 582 -24.20 23.14 32.73
CA LEU A 582 -23.73 22.70 34.04
C LEU A 582 -22.43 23.40 34.48
N ILE A 583 -21.54 23.75 33.54
CA ILE A 583 -20.34 24.56 33.82
C ILE A 583 -20.77 25.98 34.19
N ASN A 584 -21.59 26.63 33.36
CA ASN A 584 -22.02 28.02 33.55
C ASN A 584 -22.83 28.21 34.85
N SER A 585 -23.58 27.20 35.29
CA SER A 585 -24.29 27.23 36.58
C SER A 585 -23.36 27.12 37.80
N LYS A 586 -22.21 26.45 37.65
CA LYS A 586 -21.25 26.20 38.75
C LYS A 586 -20.09 27.19 38.80
N ASP A 587 -19.74 27.79 37.67
CA ASP A 587 -18.67 28.79 37.57
C ASP A 587 -19.13 29.95 36.69
N LYS A 588 -19.59 31.02 37.36
CA LYS A 588 -20.02 32.27 36.70
C LYS A 588 -18.86 33.17 36.29
N THR A 589 -17.63 32.86 36.72
CA THR A 589 -16.46 33.73 36.47
C THR A 589 -15.88 33.55 35.07
N LEU A 590 -16.13 32.38 34.46
CA LEU A 590 -15.65 32.00 33.13
C LEU A 590 -16.78 31.36 32.33
N PRO A 591 -17.75 32.16 31.86
CA PRO A 591 -18.86 31.65 31.05
C PRO A 591 -18.34 31.10 29.72
N ILE A 592 -18.96 30.01 29.26
CA ILE A 592 -18.65 29.36 27.98
C ILE A 592 -19.88 29.32 27.08
N SER A 593 -19.67 29.61 25.79
CA SER A 593 -20.66 29.52 24.74
C SER A 593 -20.54 28.22 23.93
N TYR A 594 -21.56 27.93 23.10
CA TYR A 594 -21.48 26.82 22.15
C TYR A 594 -20.50 27.10 21.00
N GLU A 595 -20.21 28.37 20.70
CA GLU A 595 -19.24 28.74 19.67
C GLU A 595 -17.81 28.41 20.11
N ASP A 596 -17.45 28.75 21.35
CA ASP A 596 -16.18 28.35 21.98
C ASP A 596 -15.96 26.83 21.88
N PHE A 597 -17.05 26.06 22.05
CA PHE A 597 -17.04 24.62 21.87
C PHE A 597 -16.85 24.18 20.42
N ASN A 598 -17.40 24.87 19.41
CA ASN A 598 -17.20 24.52 18.00
C ASN A 598 -15.77 24.81 17.53
N GLU A 599 -15.22 25.93 17.97
CA GLU A 599 -13.85 26.38 17.70
C GLU A 599 -12.82 25.52 18.43
N GLY A 600 -13.16 25.06 19.64
CA GLY A 600 -12.29 24.23 20.48
C GLY A 600 -11.28 25.04 21.29
N VAL A 601 -11.59 26.31 21.56
CA VAL A 601 -10.81 27.25 22.36
C VAL A 601 -11.63 27.59 23.59
N PHE A 602 -11.18 27.17 24.77
CA PHE A 602 -12.01 27.27 25.97
C PHE A 602 -11.67 28.49 26.83
N PRO A 603 -12.64 29.16 27.48
CA PRO A 603 -12.40 30.37 28.28
C PRO A 603 -11.43 30.19 29.46
N TRP A 604 -11.29 28.98 30.00
CA TRP A 604 -10.30 28.69 31.05
C TRP A 604 -8.89 28.46 30.51
N GLU A 605 -8.73 28.35 29.19
CA GLU A 605 -7.43 28.37 28.52
C GLU A 605 -6.97 29.82 28.26
N THR A 606 -7.90 30.78 28.13
CA THR A 606 -7.64 32.21 27.93
C THR A 606 -7.44 33.01 29.22
N VAL A 607 -7.75 32.46 30.41
CA VAL A 607 -7.39 33.09 31.70
C VAL A 607 -5.88 33.32 31.84
N LEU A 608 -5.07 32.55 31.12
CA LEU A 608 -3.62 32.70 31.06
C LEU A 608 -3.15 33.83 30.13
N ASP A 609 -4.04 34.45 29.34
CA ASP A 609 -3.73 35.63 28.53
C ASP A 609 -3.84 36.95 29.32
N ARG A 610 -4.41 36.94 30.54
CA ARG A 610 -4.48 38.15 31.38
C ARG A 610 -3.10 38.72 31.77
N ASP A 611 -2.07 37.88 31.71
CA ASP A 611 -0.67 38.23 31.99
C ASP A 611 0.17 38.37 30.71
N ASP A 612 -0.43 38.28 29.50
CA ASP A 612 0.29 38.45 28.24
C ASP A 612 0.45 39.93 27.91
N THR A 613 1.53 40.52 28.44
CA THR A 613 1.86 41.93 28.24
C THR A 613 2.43 42.23 26.85
N GLN A 614 2.79 41.19 26.08
CA GLN A 614 3.55 41.35 24.84
C GLN A 614 2.64 41.32 23.61
N PHE A 615 1.60 40.47 23.61
CA PHE A 615 0.63 40.37 22.52
C PHE A 615 -0.82 40.31 23.03
N PRO A 616 -1.33 41.36 23.69
CA PRO A 616 -2.62 41.34 24.39
C PRO A 616 -3.84 41.36 23.44
N THR A 617 -3.67 41.80 22.19
CA THR A 617 -4.75 41.92 21.19
C THR A 617 -4.98 40.66 20.37
N LEU A 618 -4.05 39.69 20.44
CA LEU A 618 -4.13 38.44 19.69
C LEU A 618 -4.81 37.35 20.51
N SER A 619 -5.84 36.73 19.94
CA SER A 619 -6.48 35.56 20.57
C SER A 619 -5.53 34.36 20.56
N LEU A 620 -5.75 33.41 21.48
CA LEU A 620 -4.99 32.15 21.52
C LEU A 620 -5.13 31.35 20.21
N ALA A 621 -6.30 31.43 19.56
CA ALA A 621 -6.57 30.80 18.28
C ALA A 621 -5.71 31.40 17.16
N ASP A 622 -5.66 32.74 17.10
CA ASP A 622 -4.86 33.46 16.11
C ASP A 622 -3.37 33.22 16.33
N LYS A 623 -2.90 33.29 17.58
CA LYS A 623 -1.51 32.94 17.95
C LYS A 623 -1.15 31.54 17.45
N TYR A 624 -2.00 30.55 17.71
CA TYR A 624 -1.78 29.19 17.24
C TYR A 624 -1.76 29.12 15.70
N HIS A 625 -2.71 29.77 15.03
CA HIS A 625 -2.85 29.67 13.58
C HIS A 625 -1.70 30.34 12.82
N ILE A 626 -1.28 31.51 13.28
CA ILE A 626 -0.12 32.25 12.76
C ILE A 626 1.15 31.39 12.91
N VAL A 627 1.38 30.83 14.09
CA VAL A 627 2.53 29.97 14.35
C VAL A 627 2.45 28.67 13.52
N ASP A 628 1.29 28.03 13.37
CA ASP A 628 1.17 26.81 12.56
C ASP A 628 1.47 27.07 11.08
N CYS A 629 1.03 28.21 10.53
CA CYS A 629 1.37 28.61 9.15
C CYS A 629 2.86 28.89 8.99
N TRP A 630 3.46 29.64 9.93
CA TRP A 630 4.89 29.91 9.93
C TRP A 630 5.75 28.64 10.03
N MET A 631 5.39 27.73 10.95
CA MET A 631 6.08 26.46 11.12
C MET A 631 5.92 25.56 9.89
N LEU A 632 4.75 25.53 9.24
CA LEU A 632 4.54 24.81 7.98
C LEU A 632 5.53 25.26 6.90
N LEU A 633 5.75 26.58 6.74
CA LEU A 633 6.71 27.11 5.77
C LEU A 633 8.15 26.74 6.12
N LYS A 634 8.52 26.76 7.40
CA LYS A 634 9.84 26.27 7.85
C LYS A 634 10.02 24.79 7.55
N ARG A 635 9.01 23.97 7.83
CA ARG A 635 9.01 22.53 7.52
C ARG A 635 9.08 22.24 6.02
N ALA A 636 8.43 23.05 5.19
CA ALA A 636 8.54 22.95 3.74
C ALA A 636 9.98 23.18 3.24
N ARG A 637 10.70 24.14 3.83
CA ARG A 637 12.13 24.37 3.53
C ARG A 637 13.01 23.19 3.96
N GLU A 638 12.75 22.64 5.14
CA GLU A 638 13.45 21.43 5.61
C GLU A 638 13.22 20.23 4.68
N GLU A 639 11.98 20.06 4.18
CA GLU A 639 11.63 18.96 3.28
C GLU A 639 12.44 18.97 1.98
N ILE A 640 12.83 20.14 1.47
CA ILE A 640 13.71 20.24 0.30
C ILE A 640 15.04 19.55 0.59
N THR A 641 15.62 19.82 1.75
CA THR A 641 16.91 19.24 2.16
C THR A 641 16.78 17.74 2.45
N LEU A 642 15.70 17.33 3.11
CA LEU A 642 15.41 15.91 3.39
C LEU A 642 15.18 15.12 2.09
N SER A 643 14.44 15.69 1.14
CA SER A 643 14.19 15.08 -0.17
C SER A 643 15.49 14.86 -0.94
N LYS A 644 16.41 15.85 -0.95
CA LYS A 644 17.74 15.68 -1.56
C LYS A 644 18.50 14.51 -0.95
N LYS A 645 18.53 14.39 0.39
CA LYS A 645 19.17 13.26 1.08
C LYS A 645 18.53 11.92 0.70
N GLU A 646 17.20 11.87 0.62
CA GLU A 646 16.46 10.67 0.23
C GLU A 646 16.71 10.27 -1.23
N MET A 647 16.80 11.24 -2.14
CA MET A 647 17.15 11.01 -3.54
C MET A 647 18.56 10.41 -3.65
N ILE A 648 19.52 10.91 -2.87
CA ILE A 648 20.89 10.38 -2.82
C ILE A 648 20.92 8.96 -2.23
N ASN A 649 20.21 8.72 -1.13
CA ASN A 649 20.11 7.39 -0.52
C ASN A 649 19.51 6.37 -1.50
N TYR A 650 18.45 6.77 -2.22
CA TYR A 650 17.83 5.96 -3.25
C TYR A 650 18.83 5.61 -4.36
N MET A 651 19.61 6.59 -4.83
CA MET A 651 20.66 6.37 -5.83
C MET A 651 21.76 5.42 -5.33
N ARG A 652 22.26 5.63 -4.11
CA ARG A 652 23.25 4.74 -3.48
C ARG A 652 22.72 3.32 -3.38
N PHE A 653 21.49 3.15 -2.90
CA PHE A 653 20.83 1.85 -2.82
C PHE A 653 20.83 1.12 -4.18
N LEU A 654 20.44 1.80 -5.27
CA LEU A 654 20.42 1.18 -6.59
C LEU A 654 21.82 0.78 -7.08
N VAL A 655 22.81 1.64 -6.86
CA VAL A 655 24.19 1.41 -7.26
C VAL A 655 24.83 0.27 -6.46
N ASP A 656 24.68 0.28 -5.14
CA ASP A 656 25.19 -0.77 -4.25
C ASP A 656 24.55 -2.12 -4.58
N LYS A 657 23.23 -2.13 -4.82
CA LYS A 657 22.49 -3.32 -5.25
C LYS A 657 23.05 -3.89 -6.55
N ARG A 658 23.28 -3.03 -7.54
CA ARG A 658 23.84 -3.42 -8.84
C ARG A 658 25.24 -4.00 -8.67
N SER A 659 26.10 -3.34 -7.90
CA SER A 659 27.47 -3.80 -7.64
C SER A 659 27.49 -5.15 -6.92
N SER A 660 26.61 -5.35 -5.93
CA SER A 660 26.43 -6.64 -5.22
C SER A 660 26.08 -7.77 -6.18
N LEU A 661 25.12 -7.55 -7.09
CA LEU A 661 24.71 -8.55 -8.08
C LEU A 661 25.78 -8.81 -9.16
N GLN A 662 26.67 -7.84 -9.43
CA GLN A 662 27.80 -8.04 -10.34
C GLN A 662 28.92 -8.85 -9.70
N GLN A 663 29.12 -8.70 -8.38
CA GLN A 663 30.15 -9.39 -7.59
C GLN A 663 29.77 -10.83 -7.23
N SER A 664 28.48 -11.17 -7.15
CA SER A 664 28.00 -12.52 -6.80
C SER A 664 28.23 -13.59 -7.88
N LYS A 665 29.14 -13.35 -8.84
CA LYS A 665 29.61 -14.34 -9.81
C LYS A 665 30.53 -15.38 -9.14
N HIS A 666 29.94 -16.53 -8.83
CA HIS A 666 30.54 -17.84 -8.50
C HIS A 666 31.29 -17.98 -7.18
N THR A 667 30.61 -18.61 -6.22
CA THR A 667 31.21 -19.58 -5.27
C THR A 667 30.17 -20.67 -4.98
N GLY A 668 30.44 -21.94 -5.32
CA GLY A 668 29.66 -23.08 -4.84
C GLY A 668 29.13 -24.07 -5.90
N GLU A 669 29.29 -25.35 -5.58
CA GLU A 669 28.85 -26.57 -6.28
C GLU A 669 27.32 -26.80 -6.21
N ASP A 670 26.51 -25.78 -6.51
CA ASP A 670 25.07 -26.00 -6.74
C ASP A 670 24.87 -26.59 -8.14
N GLU A 671 23.89 -27.50 -8.30
CA GLU A 671 23.53 -28.14 -9.58
C GLU A 671 23.62 -27.13 -10.73
N GLU A 672 24.50 -27.41 -11.71
CA GLU A 672 24.94 -26.48 -12.77
C GLU A 672 23.78 -25.68 -13.40
N LYS A 673 22.60 -26.30 -13.52
CA LYS A 673 21.36 -25.70 -14.05
C LYS A 673 20.79 -24.59 -13.16
N PHE A 674 20.70 -24.79 -11.85
CA PHE A 674 20.16 -23.80 -10.91
C PHE A 674 21.08 -22.58 -10.79
N ALA A 675 22.38 -22.81 -10.66
CA ALA A 675 23.39 -21.75 -10.62
C ALA A 675 23.38 -20.90 -11.91
N LYS A 676 23.27 -21.56 -13.08
CA LYS A 676 23.13 -20.88 -14.37
C LYS A 676 21.85 -20.04 -14.45
N GLY A 677 20.71 -20.59 -14.02
CA GLY A 677 19.44 -19.86 -13.97
C GLY A 677 19.51 -18.60 -13.09
N LYS A 678 20.09 -18.73 -11.89
CA LYS A 678 20.33 -17.62 -10.96
C LYS A 678 21.20 -16.53 -11.61
N SER A 679 22.28 -16.91 -12.28
CA SER A 679 23.17 -15.96 -12.97
C SER A 679 22.46 -15.20 -14.09
N VAL A 680 21.61 -15.87 -14.89
CA VAL A 680 20.85 -15.20 -15.97
C VAL A 680 19.88 -14.18 -15.40
N MET A 681 19.16 -14.53 -14.33
CA MET A 681 18.23 -13.60 -13.66
C MET A 681 18.95 -12.41 -13.03
N ALA A 682 20.12 -12.62 -12.41
CA ALA A 682 20.94 -11.55 -11.85
C ALA A 682 21.40 -10.55 -12.94
N VAL A 683 21.83 -11.05 -14.11
CA VAL A 683 22.21 -10.19 -15.25
C VAL A 683 21.02 -9.36 -15.75
N SER A 684 19.84 -9.96 -15.88
CA SER A 684 18.61 -9.25 -16.26
C SER A 684 18.25 -8.16 -15.24
N GLU A 685 18.38 -8.44 -13.94
CA GLU A 685 18.13 -7.46 -12.90
C GLU A 685 19.17 -6.33 -12.89
N VAL A 686 20.45 -6.62 -13.17
CA VAL A 686 21.48 -5.57 -13.35
C VAL A 686 21.09 -4.62 -14.48
N HIS A 687 20.58 -5.13 -15.61
CA HIS A 687 20.09 -4.30 -16.71
C HIS A 687 18.88 -3.44 -16.27
N HIS A 688 17.92 -4.04 -15.57
CA HIS A 688 16.77 -3.31 -15.02
C HIS A 688 17.17 -2.23 -14.00
N LEU A 689 18.15 -2.50 -13.13
CA LEU A 689 18.70 -1.52 -12.20
C LEU A 689 19.39 -0.37 -12.94
N ASN A 690 20.12 -0.64 -14.02
CA ASN A 690 20.69 0.41 -14.86
C ASN A 690 19.60 1.33 -15.42
N LEU A 691 18.50 0.80 -15.96
CA LEU A 691 17.36 1.60 -16.43
C LEU A 691 16.76 2.45 -15.29
N LYS A 692 16.61 1.90 -14.08
CA LYS A 692 16.12 2.67 -12.92
C LYS A 692 17.07 3.79 -12.51
N ILE A 693 18.38 3.53 -12.51
CA ILE A 693 19.41 4.54 -12.23
C ILE A 693 19.31 5.68 -13.25
N GLN A 694 19.15 5.35 -14.54
CA GLN A 694 18.97 6.35 -15.60
C GLN A 694 17.71 7.21 -15.37
N MET A 695 16.57 6.57 -15.09
CA MET A 695 15.32 7.26 -14.81
C MET A 695 15.46 8.17 -13.59
N ALA A 696 16.10 7.69 -12.53
CA ALA A 696 16.32 8.45 -11.30
C ALA A 696 17.21 9.68 -11.55
N LEU A 697 18.34 9.54 -12.27
CA LEU A 697 19.21 10.66 -12.65
C LEU A 697 18.45 11.75 -13.41
N LYS A 698 17.61 11.34 -14.38
CA LYS A 698 16.79 12.25 -15.18
C LYS A 698 15.72 12.96 -14.34
N ILE A 699 14.96 12.21 -13.55
CA ILE A 699 13.87 12.75 -12.73
C ILE A 699 14.41 13.69 -11.66
N PHE A 700 15.53 13.34 -11.05
CA PHE A 700 16.14 14.11 -9.97
C PHE A 700 16.94 15.31 -10.46
N ASN A 701 17.20 15.39 -11.77
CA ASN A 701 17.99 16.45 -12.40
C ASN A 701 19.36 16.68 -11.73
N LEU A 702 19.97 15.60 -11.22
CA LEU A 702 21.25 15.64 -10.50
C LEU A 702 22.41 15.81 -11.48
N LYS A 703 23.31 16.76 -11.22
CA LYS A 703 24.57 16.93 -11.96
C LYS A 703 25.71 16.27 -11.18
N CYS A 704 26.21 15.16 -11.71
CA CYS A 704 27.07 14.21 -11.01
C CYS A 704 28.33 14.81 -10.33
N ASN A 705 28.90 15.89 -10.87
CA ASN A 705 30.17 16.46 -10.37
C ASN A 705 30.02 17.53 -9.27
N GLN A 706 28.83 18.09 -9.05
CA GLN A 706 28.59 19.13 -8.02
C GLN A 706 27.77 18.59 -6.85
N ASP A 707 26.71 17.82 -7.12
CA ASP A 707 25.78 17.39 -6.05
C ASP A 707 26.33 16.25 -5.16
N PHE A 708 27.35 15.52 -5.62
CA PHE A 708 27.96 14.39 -4.89
C PHE A 708 29.34 14.70 -4.29
N SER A 709 30.02 15.74 -4.75
CA SER A 709 31.36 16.15 -4.27
C SER A 709 31.28 16.92 -2.94
N ASP A 710 30.22 17.70 -2.72
CA ASP A 710 30.00 18.45 -1.47
C ASP A 710 29.83 17.54 -0.23
N PHE A 711 29.39 16.29 -0.42
CA PHE A 711 29.08 15.38 0.69
C PHE A 711 30.20 14.39 1.07
N VAL A 712 31.33 14.38 0.35
CA VAL A 712 32.52 13.66 0.81
C VAL A 712 33.24 14.45 1.91
N CYS A 713 32.94 15.75 2.09
CA CYS A 713 33.69 16.64 2.98
C CYS A 713 32.91 17.27 4.15
N GLU A 714 31.61 16.98 4.36
CA GLU A 714 30.86 17.53 5.50
C GLU A 714 30.81 16.54 6.69
N THR A 715 31.97 16.25 7.26
CA THR A 715 32.09 15.84 8.67
C THR A 715 32.95 16.84 9.43
N GLN A 716 32.63 18.14 9.33
CA GLN A 716 33.11 19.17 10.25
C GLN A 716 32.31 20.48 10.08
N THR A 717 31.56 20.82 11.13
CA THR A 717 31.10 22.15 11.59
C THR A 717 31.25 23.39 10.67
N ASN A 718 30.15 24.09 10.37
CA ASN A 718 29.78 25.37 11.03
C ASN A 718 28.50 26.00 10.45
N ASP A 719 27.77 26.68 11.33
CA ASP A 719 26.62 27.54 11.06
C ASP A 719 26.94 28.66 10.06
N TYR A 720 26.17 28.78 8.98
CA TYR A 720 25.89 30.04 8.27
C TYR A 720 24.58 29.89 7.46
N GLU A 721 23.58 30.73 7.74
CA GLU A 721 22.39 30.93 6.89
C GLU A 721 22.78 31.77 5.66
N PRO A 722 22.51 31.32 4.43
CA PRO A 722 22.43 32.23 3.29
C PRO A 722 20.96 32.64 3.07
N GLU A 723 20.70 33.95 3.15
CA GLU A 723 19.50 34.56 2.57
C GLU A 723 19.52 34.35 1.06
N PHE A 724 18.67 33.46 0.54
CA PHE A 724 18.47 33.31 -0.90
C PHE A 724 17.15 33.95 -1.31
N GLN A 725 17.26 35.00 -2.14
CA GLN A 725 16.15 35.69 -2.78
C GLN A 725 15.38 34.72 -3.68
N PHE A 726 14.06 34.72 -3.55
CA PHE A 726 13.15 33.94 -4.38
C PHE A 726 13.07 34.61 -5.75
N ASP A 727 13.64 33.98 -6.79
CA ASP A 727 13.49 34.46 -8.16
C ASP A 727 12.09 34.06 -8.66
N THR A 728 11.21 35.07 -8.79
CA THR A 728 9.79 34.92 -9.14
C THR A 728 9.52 34.83 -10.64
N SER A 729 10.48 34.39 -11.46
CA SER A 729 10.26 34.27 -12.92
C SER A 729 10.14 32.82 -13.37
N TYR A 730 8.98 32.22 -13.13
CA TYR A 730 8.42 31.22 -14.03
C TYR A 730 6.92 31.53 -14.15
N GLU A 731 6.60 32.37 -15.13
CA GLU A 731 5.25 32.51 -15.63
C GLU A 731 4.85 31.19 -16.29
N ASP A 732 3.84 30.53 -15.72
CA ASP A 732 3.04 29.56 -16.44
C ASP A 732 1.56 29.86 -16.17
N ASN A 733 0.93 30.33 -17.25
CA ASN A 733 -0.46 30.69 -17.41
C ASN A 733 -1.36 29.51 -17.02
N TYR A 734 -2.04 29.60 -15.88
CA TYR A 734 -3.19 28.75 -15.58
C TYR A 734 -4.40 29.67 -15.41
N ASP A 735 -5.20 29.71 -16.46
CA ASP A 735 -6.43 30.48 -16.54
C ASP A 735 -7.36 30.15 -15.38
N SER A 736 -7.97 31.23 -14.88
CA SER A 736 -8.90 31.26 -13.76
C SER A 736 -10.16 30.46 -14.09
N LEU A 737 -10.44 29.41 -13.31
CA LEU A 737 -11.80 28.86 -13.22
C LEU A 737 -12.42 29.32 -11.91
N SER A 738 -13.37 30.24 -12.07
CA SER A 738 -14.25 30.81 -11.08
C SER A 738 -15.02 29.75 -10.30
N GLU A 739 -15.27 30.07 -9.03
CA GLU A 739 -16.26 29.44 -8.17
C GLU A 739 -17.61 29.32 -8.87
N SER A 740 -18.16 28.11 -8.92
CA SER A 740 -19.59 27.90 -9.08
C SER A 740 -20.06 26.85 -8.09
N GLU A 741 -21.02 27.27 -7.28
CA GLU A 741 -21.71 26.57 -6.22
C GLU A 741 -22.27 25.21 -6.69
N TYR A 742 -21.98 24.14 -5.96
CA TYR A 742 -22.76 22.90 -6.04
C TYR A 742 -23.92 23.02 -5.04
N SER A 743 -25.08 23.45 -5.52
CA SER A 743 -26.37 23.24 -4.87
C SER A 743 -26.93 21.89 -5.31
N ASP A 744 -26.91 20.90 -4.41
CA ASP A 744 -27.62 19.64 -4.62
C ASP A 744 -29.10 19.83 -4.22
N GLU A 745 -29.94 20.24 -5.17
CA GLU A 745 -31.38 19.97 -5.11
C GLU A 745 -31.66 18.69 -5.90
N GLU A 746 -31.72 17.54 -5.22
CA GLU A 746 -32.35 16.35 -5.80
C GLU A 746 -33.82 16.30 -5.38
N THR A 747 -34.66 16.51 -6.38
CA THR A 747 -36.11 16.36 -6.36
C THR A 747 -36.51 14.92 -6.08
N GLU A 748 -37.36 14.73 -5.06
CA GLU A 748 -38.05 13.47 -4.79
C GLU A 748 -39.00 13.12 -5.95
N SER A 749 -38.65 12.13 -6.76
CA SER A 749 -39.63 11.42 -7.60
C SER A 749 -40.15 10.21 -6.82
N SER A 750 -41.37 10.35 -6.32
CA SER A 750 -42.18 9.27 -5.76
C SER A 750 -42.51 8.23 -6.84
N SER A 751 -42.06 6.99 -6.66
CA SER A 751 -42.68 5.84 -7.32
C SER A 751 -43.09 4.81 -6.28
N SER A 752 -44.38 4.79 -6.00
CA SER A 752 -45.07 3.73 -5.28
C SER A 752 -45.02 2.44 -6.08
N TYR A 753 -44.44 1.38 -5.52
CA TYR A 753 -44.83 0.02 -5.89
C TYR A 753 -44.98 -0.83 -4.62
N SER A 754 -46.17 -1.40 -4.56
CA SER A 754 -46.84 -2.14 -3.50
C SER A 754 -46.16 -3.46 -3.15
N GLU A 755 -46.16 -3.75 -1.86
CA GLU A 755 -46.09 -5.10 -1.29
C GLU A 755 -47.19 -5.99 -1.90
N ASN A 756 -46.83 -7.22 -2.27
CA ASN A 756 -47.72 -8.37 -2.26
C ASN A 756 -46.87 -9.65 -2.22
N ASP A 757 -46.94 -10.29 -1.06
CA ASP A 757 -47.17 -11.70 -0.78
C ASP A 757 -46.45 -12.83 -1.55
N GLU A 758 -45.81 -13.65 -0.69
CA GLU A 758 -45.98 -15.09 -0.53
C GLU A 758 -45.71 -16.08 -1.67
N SER A 759 -44.75 -16.96 -1.35
CA SER A 759 -44.86 -18.43 -1.37
C SER A 759 -44.07 -19.20 -2.43
N ALA A 760 -43.39 -20.21 -1.86
CA ALA A 760 -43.20 -21.57 -2.37
C ALA A 760 -41.96 -21.90 -3.24
N ILE A 761 -41.17 -22.81 -2.64
CA ILE A 761 -40.14 -23.74 -3.15
C ILE A 761 -38.70 -23.22 -3.20
#